data_AF-A0A1Y5EFE1-F1
#
_entry.id   AF-A0A1Y5EFE1-F1
#
_cell.length_a   1.000
_cell.length_b   1.000
_cell.length_c   1.000
_cell.angle_alpha   90.00
_cell.angle_beta   90.00
_cell.angle_gamma   90.00
#
_symmetry.space_group_name_H-M   'P 1'
#
loop_
_entity.id
_entity.type
_entity.pdbx_description
1 polymer ?
#
loop_
_entity_poly.entity_id
_entity_poly.type
_entity_poly.pdbx_seq_one_letter_code
_entity_poly.pdbx_strand_id
1 'polypeptide(L)'
;MGENLLQLKAVGVTVYEGPNIFAPYPVIRYRFQLIGAENHVSPKLMSDFTKLISEPGRAKVNVSFEDDYVASQPERVLFQLYSENVLELQRQAGDEKDVALIRRDPETKNWECILPFSIKIVARKAATECYLLLNQVLEKGLDRDTFALLQKTLPPIQMRLRNLFDTYDLAEPTTEFIRIANRRKIPFKRLPGKKQVLHFGYGKNRRSSNRVILSTESHLAAEIANNKELTTKVLAEAGLPVARQIIVRSEQGALKAAKNIGYPVAIKPLVGMMGNGVSPKVTAAEDVPEAFANAGINNNQVIVEEHIIGEDYRLQVIGEKYAFGLLRTRAQVIGDGVSSIGELAEIINDEPWRRDHRGNLIYGLKQTESSRRCMDKQGADWNTIPAKGEVIFLQDVANTSQGGGFQDLKGNIHPANVRLAEMAARVVGLQIAGVDFLTNDITKPYWETGGKICEVNIQAGIDGMSPDPENSGFHFEQVFSLMFPEGTRTAIPMVVILEDGPSKTVAALNDVFKSQNLMVGRKTTTEVSIGNNLLVDVMGNAASEAVLWNPMIDAAIIQETAKSIEAYGLAYSVSECVILPRMPSNNDPETVKKILSTLTQTAVQAVVYNTDDKQLSDWVRSNDQERYYPVSLTTISEVFCDPQYIEKIIGRKEKTEQMAILLALRAAEIMDIPLSASSFD
;
A
#
# COMPACT_ATOMS: atom_id res chain seq x y z
N MET A 1 -18.99 2.15 -53.47
CA MET A 1 -19.16 1.09 -52.46
C MET A 1 -18.10 1.35 -51.41
N GLY A 2 -18.48 1.91 -50.26
CA GLY A 2 -17.53 2.09 -49.16
C GLY A 2 -17.25 0.72 -48.57
N GLU A 3 -15.98 0.31 -48.56
CA GLU A 3 -15.55 -0.89 -47.85
C GLU A 3 -15.93 -0.72 -46.37
N ASN A 4 -16.70 -1.65 -45.82
CA ASN A 4 -17.00 -1.69 -44.39
C ASN A 4 -15.70 -1.97 -43.64
N LEU A 5 -14.97 -0.92 -43.25
CA LEU A 5 -13.75 -1.05 -42.45
C LEU A 5 -14.09 -1.77 -41.14
N LEU A 6 -13.27 -2.77 -40.79
CA LEU A 6 -13.43 -3.52 -39.55
C LEU A 6 -13.25 -2.57 -38.37
N GLN A 7 -14.21 -2.53 -37.44
CA GLN A 7 -14.12 -1.64 -36.28
C GLN A 7 -14.44 -2.38 -34.98
N LEU A 8 -13.61 -2.15 -33.97
CA LEU A 8 -13.86 -2.56 -32.60
C LEU A 8 -14.69 -1.50 -31.87
N LYS A 9 -15.94 -1.80 -31.54
CA LYS A 9 -16.81 -0.90 -30.78
C LYS A 9 -16.86 -1.31 -29.32
N ALA A 10 -16.36 -0.47 -28.42
CA ALA A 10 -16.55 -0.66 -26.99
C ALA A 10 -18.03 -0.39 -26.62
N VAL A 11 -18.70 -1.37 -26.02
CA VAL A 11 -20.12 -1.27 -25.61
C VAL A 11 -20.31 -1.19 -24.09
N GLY A 12 -19.25 -1.45 -23.31
CA GLY A 12 -19.29 -1.24 -21.88
C GLY A 12 -17.96 -1.49 -21.20
N VAL A 13 -17.78 -0.85 -20.04
CA VAL A 13 -16.64 -1.07 -19.16
C VAL A 13 -17.17 -1.24 -17.74
N THR A 14 -16.75 -2.30 -17.06
CA THR A 14 -17.06 -2.56 -15.65
C THR A 14 -15.76 -2.76 -14.90
N VAL A 15 -15.62 -2.12 -13.74
CA VAL A 15 -14.43 -2.28 -12.88
C VAL A 15 -14.86 -3.05 -11.63
N TYR A 16 -14.14 -4.13 -11.35
CA TYR A 16 -14.25 -4.91 -10.13
C TYR A 16 -13.04 -4.57 -9.26
N GLU A 17 -13.27 -3.91 -8.13
CA GLU A 17 -12.19 -3.45 -7.22
C GLU A 17 -11.84 -4.44 -6.11
N GLY A 18 -12.60 -5.54 -6.02
CA GLY A 18 -12.38 -6.63 -5.06
C GLY A 18 -12.68 -8.00 -5.68
N PRO A 19 -12.85 -9.04 -4.84
CA PRO A 19 -13.19 -10.39 -5.30
C PRO A 19 -14.44 -10.38 -6.18
N ASN A 20 -14.40 -11.14 -7.27
CA ASN A 20 -15.46 -11.19 -8.27
C ASN A 20 -15.52 -12.56 -8.94
N ILE A 21 -16.56 -12.78 -9.75
CA ILE A 21 -16.83 -14.06 -10.41
C ILE A 21 -15.74 -14.51 -11.41
N PHE A 22 -14.82 -13.62 -11.80
CA PHE A 22 -13.73 -13.94 -12.71
C PHE A 22 -12.41 -14.20 -11.97
N ALA A 23 -12.17 -13.48 -10.86
CA ALA A 23 -10.92 -13.56 -10.12
C ALA A 23 -11.09 -13.10 -8.65
N PRO A 24 -10.23 -13.59 -7.73
CA PRO A 24 -10.20 -13.12 -6.35
C PRO A 24 -9.54 -11.73 -6.19
N TYR A 25 -9.08 -11.13 -7.29
CA TYR A 25 -8.37 -9.85 -7.32
C TYR A 25 -9.03 -8.85 -8.30
N PRO A 26 -8.66 -7.55 -8.24
CA PRO A 26 -9.27 -6.53 -9.08
C PRO A 26 -9.06 -6.77 -10.57
N VAL A 27 -10.13 -6.60 -11.36
CA VAL A 27 -10.12 -6.74 -12.82
C VAL A 27 -10.99 -5.68 -13.49
N ILE A 28 -10.66 -5.31 -14.72
CA ILE A 28 -11.52 -4.49 -15.58
C ILE A 28 -12.07 -5.37 -16.69
N ARG A 29 -13.39 -5.39 -16.82
CA ARG A 29 -14.10 -6.06 -17.91
C ARG A 29 -14.45 -5.04 -18.99
N TYR A 30 -13.82 -5.19 -20.15
CA TYR A 30 -14.18 -4.47 -21.37
C TYR A 30 -15.08 -5.33 -22.24
N ARG A 31 -16.21 -4.78 -22.69
CA ARG A 31 -17.16 -5.43 -23.59
C ARG A 31 -17.10 -4.79 -24.96
N PHE A 32 -17.01 -5.61 -26.00
CA PHE A 32 -16.82 -5.18 -27.38
C PHE A 32 -17.82 -5.83 -28.34
N GLN A 33 -18.20 -5.07 -29.36
CA GLN A 33 -18.84 -5.55 -30.57
C GLN A 33 -17.89 -5.35 -31.75
N LEU A 34 -17.87 -6.31 -32.67
CA LEU A 34 -17.13 -6.21 -33.91
C LEU A 34 -18.08 -5.80 -35.03
N ILE A 35 -17.75 -4.75 -35.78
CA ILE A 35 -18.55 -4.22 -36.88
C ILE A 35 -17.76 -4.38 -38.19
N GLY A 36 -18.44 -4.80 -39.27
CA GLY A 36 -17.86 -4.83 -40.62
C GLY A 36 -17.13 -6.12 -41.02
N ALA A 37 -17.51 -7.27 -40.44
CA ALA A 37 -16.80 -8.54 -40.65
C ALA A 37 -17.13 -9.21 -42.00
N GLU A 38 -16.59 -8.68 -43.11
CA GLU A 38 -16.36 -9.44 -44.34
C GLU A 38 -14.95 -9.13 -44.88
N ASN A 39 -14.00 -10.00 -44.51
CA ASN A 39 -12.60 -10.12 -44.98
C ASN A 39 -11.49 -9.21 -44.39
N HIS A 40 -10.56 -9.89 -43.69
CA HIS A 40 -9.11 -9.68 -43.61
C HIS A 40 -8.51 -8.90 -42.41
N VAL A 41 -8.55 -9.52 -41.22
CA VAL A 41 -7.42 -9.42 -40.28
C VAL A 41 -6.34 -10.41 -40.72
N SER A 42 -5.26 -9.94 -41.35
CA SER A 42 -4.18 -10.85 -41.78
C SER A 42 -3.30 -11.27 -40.59
N PRO A 43 -2.85 -12.54 -40.48
CA PRO A 43 -1.95 -12.97 -39.41
C PRO A 43 -0.64 -12.14 -39.33
N LYS A 44 -0.18 -11.60 -40.46
CA LYS A 44 1.00 -10.74 -40.53
C LYS A 44 0.76 -9.38 -39.86
N LEU A 45 -0.36 -8.72 -40.16
CA LEU A 45 -0.80 -7.48 -39.51
C LEU A 45 -0.80 -7.62 -37.99
N MET A 46 -1.30 -8.77 -37.51
CA MET A 46 -1.39 -9.10 -36.08
C MET A 46 -0.01 -9.30 -35.44
N SER A 47 0.87 -10.04 -36.11
CA SER A 47 2.26 -10.21 -35.67
C SER A 47 2.99 -8.86 -35.56
N ASP A 48 2.84 -7.99 -36.56
CA ASP A 48 3.60 -6.75 -36.64
C ASP A 48 3.11 -5.71 -35.62
N PHE A 49 1.81 -5.67 -35.32
CA PHE A 49 1.29 -4.85 -34.22
C PHE A 49 1.80 -5.31 -32.85
N THR A 50 1.84 -6.63 -32.62
CA THR A 50 2.36 -7.21 -31.36
C THR A 50 3.82 -6.86 -31.14
N LYS A 51 4.64 -6.97 -32.20
CA LYS A 51 6.07 -6.61 -32.17
C LYS A 51 6.32 -5.13 -31.95
N LEU A 52 5.36 -4.26 -32.28
CA LEU A 52 5.51 -2.82 -32.09
C LEU A 52 5.45 -2.44 -30.61
N ILE A 53 4.54 -3.07 -29.86
CA ILE A 53 4.33 -2.80 -28.44
C ILE A 53 5.27 -3.66 -27.57
N SER A 54 5.63 -4.86 -28.04
CA SER A 54 6.49 -5.80 -27.32
C SER A 54 7.99 -5.64 -27.65
N GLU A 55 8.88 -5.65 -26.66
CA GLU A 55 10.33 -5.73 -26.88
C GLU A 55 10.79 -7.19 -27.08
N PRO A 56 11.89 -7.43 -27.83
CA PRO A 56 12.47 -8.76 -28.01
C PRO A 56 12.92 -9.40 -26.68
N GLY A 57 12.56 -10.68 -26.45
CA GLY A 57 13.10 -11.51 -25.36
C GLY A 57 12.22 -11.74 -24.11
N ARG A 58 10.89 -11.60 -24.19
CA ARG A 58 10.00 -11.51 -23.00
C ARG A 58 9.30 -12.77 -22.53
N ALA A 59 8.88 -12.74 -21.27
CA ALA A 59 7.93 -13.66 -20.64
C ALA A 59 6.56 -13.63 -21.35
N LYS A 60 5.91 -14.78 -21.48
CA LYS A 60 4.60 -14.90 -22.14
C LYS A 60 3.50 -14.31 -21.26
N VAL A 61 2.78 -13.30 -21.75
CA VAL A 61 1.44 -12.96 -21.25
C VAL A 61 0.53 -14.15 -21.51
N ASN A 62 -0.18 -14.60 -20.48
CA ASN A 62 -1.05 -15.76 -20.56
C ASN A 62 -2.49 -15.31 -20.79
N VAL A 63 -2.98 -15.47 -22.02
CA VAL A 63 -4.38 -15.24 -22.36
C VAL A 63 -5.12 -16.57 -22.34
N SER A 64 -6.08 -16.70 -21.43
CA SER A 64 -6.99 -17.84 -21.33
C SER A 64 -8.33 -17.54 -22.00
N PHE A 65 -8.98 -18.59 -22.49
CA PHE A 65 -10.31 -18.54 -23.08
C PHE A 65 -11.25 -19.44 -22.28
N GLU A 66 -12.46 -18.96 -22.02
CA GLU A 66 -13.50 -19.76 -21.34
C GLU A 66 -14.13 -20.80 -22.31
N ASP A 67 -14.27 -22.06 -21.86
CA ASP A 67 -14.16 -23.32 -22.63
C ASP A 67 -15.26 -23.68 -23.68
N ASP A 68 -16.15 -22.77 -24.07
CA ASP A 68 -17.29 -23.13 -24.94
C ASP A 68 -17.14 -22.75 -26.43
N TYR A 69 -15.92 -22.54 -26.96
CA TYR A 69 -15.75 -22.05 -28.34
C TYR A 69 -14.68 -22.75 -29.21
N VAL A 70 -15.07 -23.01 -30.47
CA VAL A 70 -14.28 -23.63 -31.53
C VAL A 70 -13.09 -22.74 -31.92
N ALA A 71 -11.88 -23.32 -31.93
CA ALA A 71 -10.59 -22.66 -32.17
C ALA A 71 -10.42 -21.91 -33.53
N SER A 72 -11.44 -21.86 -34.39
CA SER A 72 -11.37 -21.43 -35.80
C SER A 72 -11.82 -19.99 -36.09
N GLN A 73 -12.24 -19.20 -35.11
CA GLN A 73 -12.73 -17.83 -35.36
C GLN A 73 -11.60 -16.79 -35.47
N PRO A 74 -11.46 -16.04 -36.59
CA PRO A 74 -10.40 -15.03 -36.80
C PRO A 74 -10.41 -13.90 -35.76
N GLU A 75 -11.60 -13.60 -35.24
CA GLU A 75 -11.89 -12.55 -34.26
C GLU A 75 -11.16 -12.79 -32.93
N ARG A 76 -10.88 -14.05 -32.59
CA ARG A 76 -10.15 -14.46 -31.39
C ARG A 76 -8.79 -13.76 -31.28
N VAL A 77 -8.07 -13.71 -32.41
CA VAL A 77 -6.74 -13.10 -32.48
C VAL A 77 -6.83 -11.61 -32.14
N LEU A 78 -7.91 -10.94 -32.51
CA LEU A 78 -8.12 -9.52 -32.21
C LEU A 78 -8.22 -9.24 -30.70
N PHE A 79 -9.05 -10.00 -30.00
CA PHE A 79 -9.23 -9.82 -28.55
C PHE A 79 -8.02 -10.32 -27.76
N GLN A 80 -7.35 -11.36 -28.25
CA GLN A 80 -6.07 -11.80 -27.72
C GLN A 80 -5.04 -10.66 -27.80
N LEU A 81 -4.86 -10.08 -28.99
CA LEU A 81 -3.93 -8.95 -29.16
C LEU A 81 -4.31 -7.77 -28.28
N TYR A 82 -5.59 -7.39 -28.24
CA TYR A 82 -6.02 -6.31 -27.36
C TYR A 82 -5.59 -6.59 -25.92
N SER A 83 -5.87 -7.78 -25.40
CA SER A 83 -5.55 -8.14 -24.01
C SER A 83 -4.04 -8.21 -23.75
N GLU A 84 -3.28 -8.84 -24.64
CA GLU A 84 -1.81 -8.94 -24.55
C GLU A 84 -1.15 -7.56 -24.55
N ASN A 85 -1.55 -6.69 -25.47
CA ASN A 85 -0.95 -5.36 -25.60
C ASN A 85 -1.36 -4.42 -24.46
N VAL A 86 -2.55 -4.58 -23.88
CA VAL A 86 -2.91 -3.84 -22.66
C VAL A 86 -2.08 -4.28 -21.48
N LEU A 87 -1.94 -5.59 -21.25
CA LEU A 87 -1.08 -6.11 -20.17
C LEU A 87 0.38 -5.71 -20.39
N GLU A 88 0.85 -5.69 -21.64
CA GLU A 88 2.21 -5.26 -21.95
C GLU A 88 2.44 -3.77 -21.69
N LEU A 89 1.50 -2.90 -22.07
CA LEU A 89 1.57 -1.48 -21.73
C LEU A 89 1.57 -1.24 -20.20
N GLN A 90 0.83 -2.04 -19.44
CA GLN A 90 0.87 -2.00 -17.97
C GLN A 90 2.23 -2.47 -17.44
N ARG A 91 2.80 -3.54 -18.01
CA ARG A 91 4.11 -4.09 -17.63
C ARG A 91 5.27 -3.14 -17.92
N GLN A 92 5.26 -2.48 -19.07
CA GLN A 92 6.20 -1.40 -19.38
C GLN A 92 6.08 -0.20 -18.43
N ALA A 93 4.92 0.02 -17.83
CA ALA A 93 4.73 1.03 -16.80
C ALA A 93 5.23 0.59 -15.42
N GLY A 94 5.22 -0.72 -15.13
CA GLY A 94 5.71 -1.32 -13.89
C GLY A 94 4.79 -2.38 -13.28
N ASP A 95 3.62 -2.67 -13.87
CA ASP A 95 2.66 -3.64 -13.33
C ASP A 95 3.00 -5.08 -13.73
N GLU A 96 3.05 -6.02 -12.78
CA GLU A 96 3.50 -7.39 -13.04
C GLU A 96 2.36 -8.35 -13.43
N LYS A 97 1.12 -7.87 -13.57
CA LYS A 97 -0.04 -8.71 -13.93
C LYS A 97 0.06 -9.22 -15.37
N ASP A 98 -0.08 -10.52 -15.57
CA ASP A 98 0.22 -11.20 -16.83
C ASP A 98 -0.87 -12.19 -17.31
N VAL A 99 -1.97 -12.36 -16.56
CA VAL A 99 -3.06 -13.30 -16.93
C VAL A 99 -4.33 -12.56 -17.30
N ALA A 100 -4.75 -12.66 -18.57
CA ALA A 100 -6.05 -12.18 -19.03
C ALA A 100 -7.01 -13.35 -19.29
N LEU A 101 -8.31 -13.09 -19.12
CA LEU A 101 -9.38 -14.01 -19.51
C LEU A 101 -10.21 -13.36 -20.62
N ILE A 102 -10.47 -14.11 -21.68
CA ILE A 102 -11.36 -13.70 -22.77
C ILE A 102 -12.54 -14.65 -22.81
N ARG A 103 -13.73 -14.09 -22.94
CA ARG A 103 -14.96 -14.87 -23.14
C ARG A 103 -15.89 -14.19 -24.12
N ARG A 104 -16.91 -14.93 -24.55
CA ARG A 104 -18.01 -14.39 -25.34
C ARG A 104 -19.28 -14.50 -24.50
N ASP A 105 -19.95 -13.38 -24.32
CA ASP A 105 -21.21 -13.35 -23.58
C ASP A 105 -22.28 -14.17 -24.33
N PRO A 106 -22.90 -15.17 -23.68
CA PRO A 106 -23.78 -16.12 -24.37
C PRO A 106 -25.07 -15.47 -24.88
N GLU A 107 -25.56 -14.41 -24.22
CA GLU A 107 -26.81 -13.75 -24.55
C GLU A 107 -26.60 -12.63 -25.57
N THR A 108 -25.70 -11.70 -25.27
CA THR A 108 -25.45 -10.50 -26.08
C THR A 108 -24.49 -10.74 -27.24
N LYS A 109 -23.78 -11.87 -27.24
CA LYS A 109 -22.70 -12.22 -28.19
C LYS A 109 -21.52 -11.24 -28.21
N ASN A 110 -21.46 -10.32 -27.24
CA ASN A 110 -20.34 -9.40 -27.07
C ASN A 110 -19.08 -10.16 -26.64
N TRP A 111 -17.92 -9.67 -27.07
CA TRP A 111 -16.64 -10.15 -26.59
C TRP A 111 -16.27 -9.45 -25.29
N GLU A 112 -15.83 -10.20 -24.29
CA GLU A 112 -15.40 -9.67 -23.01
C GLU A 112 -13.91 -9.94 -22.78
N CYS A 113 -13.14 -8.87 -22.58
CA CYS A 113 -11.75 -8.95 -22.14
C CYS A 113 -11.70 -8.60 -20.65
N ILE A 114 -11.32 -9.57 -19.82
CA ILE A 114 -11.14 -9.41 -18.37
C ILE A 114 -9.65 -9.24 -18.10
N LEU A 115 -9.28 -8.03 -17.66
CA LEU A 115 -7.90 -7.59 -17.54
C LEU A 115 -7.58 -7.29 -16.07
N PRO A 116 -6.62 -7.98 -15.43
CA PRO A 116 -6.17 -7.64 -14.08
C PRO A 116 -5.47 -6.28 -14.03
N PHE A 117 -5.46 -5.69 -12.83
CA PHE A 117 -4.70 -4.47 -12.57
C PHE A 117 -4.23 -4.38 -11.13
N SER A 118 -3.09 -3.72 -10.93
CA SER A 118 -2.66 -3.24 -9.60
C SER A 118 -3.09 -1.78 -9.39
N ILE A 119 -3.06 -0.95 -10.46
CA ILE A 119 -3.43 0.47 -10.41
C ILE A 119 -4.51 0.77 -11.45
N LYS A 120 -5.75 1.01 -10.97
CA LYS A 120 -6.95 1.24 -11.80
C LYS A 120 -6.73 2.28 -12.91
N ILE A 121 -6.10 3.41 -12.60
CA ILE A 121 -5.93 4.50 -13.58
C ILE A 121 -4.91 4.14 -14.67
N VAL A 122 -3.87 3.38 -14.35
CA VAL A 122 -2.88 2.87 -15.32
C VAL A 122 -3.56 1.88 -16.25
N ALA A 123 -4.29 0.92 -15.69
CA ALA A 123 -5.02 -0.09 -16.45
C ALA A 123 -6.05 0.51 -17.42
N ARG A 124 -6.90 1.42 -16.92
CA ARG A 124 -7.89 2.10 -17.77
C ARG A 124 -7.21 2.88 -18.89
N LYS A 125 -6.10 3.55 -18.60
CA LYS A 125 -5.39 4.35 -19.59
C LYS A 125 -4.71 3.47 -20.63
N ALA A 126 -4.04 2.39 -20.22
CA ALA A 126 -3.44 1.41 -21.11
C ALA A 126 -4.49 0.76 -22.02
N ALA A 127 -5.63 0.35 -21.46
CA ALA A 127 -6.77 -0.20 -22.18
C ALA A 127 -7.37 0.76 -23.21
N THR A 128 -7.52 2.04 -22.85
CA THR A 128 -8.00 3.07 -23.78
C THR A 128 -6.99 3.37 -24.89
N GLU A 129 -5.71 3.52 -24.57
CA GLU A 129 -4.67 3.79 -25.57
C GLU A 129 -4.53 2.61 -26.54
N CYS A 130 -4.52 1.37 -26.03
CA CYS A 130 -4.49 0.17 -26.88
C CYS A 130 -5.74 0.07 -27.77
N TYR A 131 -6.92 0.41 -27.25
CA TYR A 131 -8.16 0.42 -28.03
C TYR A 131 -8.08 1.40 -29.21
N LEU A 132 -7.58 2.61 -28.98
CA LEU A 132 -7.43 3.64 -30.00
C LEU A 132 -6.40 3.23 -31.06
N LEU A 133 -5.23 2.73 -30.63
CA LEU A 133 -4.19 2.26 -31.55
C LEU A 133 -4.68 1.09 -32.40
N LEU A 134 -5.39 0.14 -31.78
CA LEU A 134 -5.92 -1.02 -32.50
C LEU A 134 -6.96 -0.62 -33.54
N ASN A 135 -7.92 0.26 -33.19
CA ASN A 135 -8.89 0.76 -34.18
C ASN A 135 -8.23 1.56 -35.30
N GLN A 136 -7.19 2.34 -35.00
CA GLN A 136 -6.44 3.04 -36.04
C GLN A 136 -5.77 2.06 -37.01
N VAL A 137 -5.24 0.94 -36.51
CA VAL A 137 -4.66 -0.12 -37.34
C VAL A 137 -5.73 -0.86 -38.15
N LEU A 138 -6.90 -1.11 -37.56
CA LEU A 138 -8.01 -1.74 -38.27
C LEU A 138 -8.58 -0.84 -39.39
N GLU A 139 -8.65 0.47 -39.17
CA GLU A 139 -9.16 1.44 -40.15
C GLU A 139 -8.17 1.74 -41.28
N LYS A 140 -6.87 1.85 -40.98
CA LYS A 140 -5.86 2.28 -41.96
C LYS A 140 -5.01 1.14 -42.54
N GLY A 141 -5.07 -0.05 -41.93
CA GLY A 141 -4.05 -1.08 -42.11
C GLY A 141 -2.73 -0.70 -41.42
N LEU A 142 -1.76 -1.61 -41.45
CA LEU A 142 -0.41 -1.37 -40.93
C LEU A 142 0.58 -1.27 -42.08
N ASP A 143 0.42 -0.22 -42.88
CA ASP A 143 1.39 0.18 -43.89
C ASP A 143 2.59 0.91 -43.26
N ARG A 144 3.55 1.31 -44.10
CA ARG A 144 4.78 1.99 -43.64
C ARG A 144 4.48 3.28 -42.89
N ASP A 145 3.48 4.04 -43.33
CA ASP A 145 3.15 5.35 -42.76
C ASP A 145 2.42 5.20 -41.43
N THR A 146 1.47 4.26 -41.34
CA THR A 146 0.79 3.92 -40.09
C THR A 146 1.78 3.36 -39.08
N PHE A 147 2.68 2.46 -39.49
CA PHE A 147 3.73 1.93 -38.63
C PHE A 147 4.65 3.04 -38.09
N ALA A 148 5.13 3.94 -38.95
CA ALA A 148 5.97 5.06 -38.55
C ALA A 148 5.25 6.04 -37.60
N LEU A 149 3.94 6.25 -37.81
CA LEU A 149 3.12 7.06 -36.92
C LEU A 149 2.96 6.41 -35.54
N LEU A 150 2.71 5.10 -35.47
CA LEU A 150 2.59 4.39 -34.20
C LEU A 150 3.94 4.36 -33.45
N GLN A 151 5.06 4.18 -34.15
CA GLN A 151 6.41 4.27 -33.56
C GLN A 151 6.68 5.64 -32.89
N LYS A 152 6.12 6.73 -33.45
CA LYS A 152 6.21 8.06 -32.84
C LYS A 152 5.23 8.27 -31.68
N THR A 153 4.09 7.58 -31.71
CA THR A 153 2.99 7.76 -30.76
C THR A 153 3.17 6.93 -29.48
N LEU A 154 3.80 5.77 -29.59
CA LEU A 154 3.95 4.80 -28.50
C LEU A 154 4.87 5.29 -27.36
N PRO A 155 6.06 5.87 -27.59
CA PRO A 155 6.93 6.31 -26.50
C PRO A 155 6.30 7.36 -25.55
N PRO A 156 5.59 8.39 -26.06
CA PRO A 156 4.83 9.30 -25.20
C PRO A 156 3.70 8.62 -24.40
N ILE A 157 3.08 7.56 -24.92
CA ILE A 157 2.09 6.76 -24.17
C ILE A 157 2.79 6.03 -23.03
N GLN A 158 3.86 5.29 -23.33
CA GLN A 158 4.63 4.52 -22.35
C GLN A 158 5.17 5.41 -21.23
N MET A 159 5.74 6.57 -21.57
CA MET A 159 6.23 7.53 -20.57
C MET A 159 5.10 8.07 -19.67
N ARG A 160 3.93 8.37 -20.24
CA ARG A 160 2.76 8.80 -19.44
C ARG A 160 2.24 7.70 -18.53
N LEU A 161 2.19 6.46 -19.01
CA LEU A 161 1.77 5.31 -18.20
C LEU A 161 2.76 5.04 -17.07
N ARG A 162 4.07 5.10 -17.33
CA ARG A 162 5.11 5.01 -16.30
C ARG A 162 4.99 6.11 -15.26
N ASN A 163 4.82 7.37 -15.67
CA ASN A 163 4.61 8.48 -14.73
C ASN A 163 3.34 8.30 -13.88
N LEU A 164 2.28 7.75 -14.46
CA LEU A 164 1.06 7.39 -13.71
C LEU A 164 1.35 6.26 -12.73
N PHE A 165 2.05 5.21 -13.16
CA PHE A 165 2.46 4.12 -12.29
C PHE A 165 3.28 4.66 -11.12
N ASP A 166 4.38 5.38 -11.36
CA ASP A 166 5.24 5.98 -10.32
C ASP A 166 4.50 6.94 -9.37
N THR A 167 3.44 7.61 -9.85
CA THR A 167 2.63 8.51 -9.01
C THR A 167 1.74 7.74 -8.05
N TYR A 168 1.23 6.59 -8.48
CA TYR A 168 0.25 5.81 -7.75
C TYR A 168 0.84 4.53 -7.17
N ASP A 169 2.05 4.12 -7.50
CA ASP A 169 2.63 2.90 -6.97
C ASP A 169 2.82 2.99 -5.45
N LEU A 170 2.72 1.85 -4.80
CA LEU A 170 2.93 1.72 -3.37
C LEU A 170 4.37 1.26 -3.15
N ALA A 171 5.21 2.17 -2.70
CA ALA A 171 6.58 1.85 -2.33
C ALA A 171 6.62 1.20 -0.94
N GLU A 172 7.75 0.58 -0.61
CA GLU A 172 8.01 0.20 0.78
C GLU A 172 7.97 1.46 1.67
N PRO A 173 7.40 1.35 2.90
CA PRO A 173 7.00 0.14 3.62
C PRO A 173 5.55 -0.29 3.37
N THR A 174 4.83 0.44 2.51
CA THR A 174 3.38 0.29 2.35
C THR A 174 3.02 -1.07 1.76
N THR A 175 3.85 -1.58 0.86
CA THR A 175 3.67 -2.89 0.24
C THR A 175 3.88 -4.02 1.26
N GLU A 176 4.88 -3.94 2.15
CA GLU A 176 4.99 -4.92 3.23
C GLU A 176 3.79 -4.86 4.19
N PHE A 177 3.26 -3.68 4.53
CA PHE A 177 2.04 -3.60 5.35
C PHE A 177 0.83 -4.28 4.69
N ILE A 178 0.72 -4.20 3.36
CA ILE A 178 -0.30 -4.95 2.61
C ILE A 178 -0.04 -6.47 2.72
N ARG A 179 1.22 -6.92 2.61
CA ARG A 179 1.56 -8.35 2.78
C ARG A 179 1.23 -8.84 4.18
N ILE A 180 1.58 -8.07 5.22
CA ILE A 180 1.22 -8.36 6.62
C ILE A 180 -0.29 -8.44 6.78
N ALA A 181 -1.03 -7.44 6.28
CA ALA A 181 -2.48 -7.41 6.33
C ALA A 181 -3.10 -8.64 5.64
N ASN A 182 -2.60 -9.03 4.46
CA ASN A 182 -3.05 -10.24 3.77
C ASN A 182 -2.76 -11.52 4.59
N ARG A 183 -1.54 -11.68 5.13
CA ARG A 183 -1.17 -12.82 6.00
C ARG A 183 -2.08 -12.93 7.22
N ARG A 184 -2.39 -11.79 7.85
CA ARG A 184 -3.25 -11.69 9.04
C ARG A 184 -4.75 -11.60 8.71
N LYS A 185 -5.15 -11.70 7.43
CA LYS A 185 -6.54 -11.54 6.94
C LYS A 185 -7.20 -10.23 7.41
N ILE A 186 -6.44 -9.15 7.43
CA ILE A 186 -6.91 -7.81 7.79
C ILE A 186 -7.32 -7.08 6.51
N PRO A 187 -8.58 -6.65 6.39
CA PRO A 187 -9.02 -5.91 5.22
C PRO A 187 -8.30 -4.56 5.16
N PHE A 188 -8.01 -4.07 3.97
CA PHE A 188 -7.43 -2.76 3.77
C PHE A 188 -8.05 -2.06 2.57
N LYS A 189 -8.01 -0.73 2.58
CA LYS A 189 -8.19 0.06 1.36
C LYS A 189 -7.21 1.19 1.31
N ARG A 190 -6.83 1.55 0.11
CA ARG A 190 -6.14 2.80 -0.14
C ARG A 190 -7.13 3.95 -0.18
N LEU A 191 -6.77 5.07 0.42
CA LEU A 191 -7.54 6.30 0.28
C LEU A 191 -7.29 6.99 -1.08
N PRO A 192 -8.29 7.70 -1.64
CA PRO A 192 -8.11 8.47 -2.86
C PRO A 192 -6.97 9.49 -2.73
N GLY A 193 -6.18 9.63 -3.79
CA GLY A 193 -5.14 10.66 -3.90
C GLY A 193 -3.74 10.12 -4.16
N LYS A 194 -2.77 11.04 -4.17
CA LYS A 194 -1.35 10.76 -4.46
C LYS A 194 -0.54 10.26 -3.25
N LYS A 195 -1.09 10.39 -2.03
CA LYS A 195 -0.40 9.93 -0.82
C LYS A 195 -0.54 8.41 -0.66
N GLN A 196 0.43 7.78 0.00
CA GLN A 196 0.40 6.35 0.32
C GLN A 196 -0.37 6.10 1.62
N VAL A 197 -1.61 6.59 1.68
CA VAL A 197 -2.47 6.45 2.87
C VAL A 197 -3.36 5.23 2.72
N LEU A 198 -3.28 4.31 3.68
CA LEU A 198 -4.14 3.15 3.75
C LEU A 198 -4.99 3.18 5.03
N HIS A 199 -6.20 2.68 4.91
CA HIS A 199 -6.98 2.18 6.03
C HIS A 199 -6.83 0.66 6.11
N PHE A 200 -6.76 0.15 7.32
CA PHE A 200 -6.73 -1.26 7.68
C PHE A 200 -7.85 -1.53 8.68
N GLY A 201 -8.43 -2.73 8.64
CA GLY A 201 -9.56 -3.11 9.48
C GLY A 201 -10.90 -2.54 9.01
N TYR A 202 -11.96 -2.75 9.81
CA TYR A 202 -13.31 -2.23 9.55
C TYR A 202 -13.90 -1.56 10.79
N GLY A 203 -14.93 -0.74 10.58
CA GLY A 203 -15.71 -0.15 11.66
C GLY A 203 -14.88 0.70 12.62
N LYS A 204 -15.23 0.63 13.90
CA LYS A 204 -14.48 1.25 15.01
C LYS A 204 -13.03 0.75 15.18
N ASN A 205 -12.74 -0.46 14.71
CA ASN A 205 -11.43 -1.09 14.83
C ASN A 205 -10.46 -0.64 13.74
N ARG A 206 -10.92 0.12 12.75
CA ARG A 206 -10.05 0.58 11.66
C ARG A 206 -8.89 1.43 12.19
N ARG A 207 -7.73 1.29 11.55
CA ARG A 207 -6.54 2.12 11.75
C ARG A 207 -6.05 2.61 10.40
N SER A 208 -5.26 3.67 10.41
CA SER A 208 -4.71 4.23 9.18
C SER A 208 -3.20 4.38 9.30
N SER A 209 -2.51 4.30 8.17
CA SER A 209 -1.12 4.71 8.12
C SER A 209 -0.82 5.48 6.83
N ASN A 210 0.20 6.33 6.92
CA ASN A 210 0.88 6.90 5.77
C ASN A 210 2.34 6.48 5.85
N ARG A 211 2.73 5.45 5.07
CA ARG A 211 3.99 4.71 5.30
C ARG A 211 4.04 4.24 6.77
N VAL A 212 5.11 4.55 7.51
CA VAL A 212 5.26 4.25 8.94
C VAL A 212 4.60 5.24 9.89
N ILE A 213 3.98 6.33 9.39
CA ILE A 213 3.25 7.26 10.26
C ILE A 213 1.88 6.67 10.54
N LEU A 214 1.65 6.24 11.78
CA LEU A 214 0.43 5.55 12.19
C LEU A 214 -0.63 6.54 12.68
N SER A 215 -1.91 6.19 12.54
CA SER A 215 -3.02 6.98 13.11
C SER A 215 -3.06 6.96 14.63
N THR A 216 -2.28 6.09 15.27
CA THR A 216 -2.13 6.00 16.73
C THR A 216 -1.05 6.93 17.27
N GLU A 217 -0.22 7.50 16.40
CA GLU A 217 0.78 8.50 16.79
C GLU A 217 0.11 9.83 17.13
N SER A 218 0.69 10.53 18.11
CA SER A 218 0.19 11.85 18.49
C SER A 218 0.48 12.88 17.41
N HIS A 219 -0.55 13.61 16.97
CA HIS A 219 -0.37 14.73 16.06
C HIS A 219 0.55 15.81 16.66
N LEU A 220 0.44 16.08 17.96
CA LEU A 220 1.31 17.02 18.65
C LEU A 220 2.77 16.54 18.69
N ALA A 221 3.00 15.24 18.89
CA ALA A 221 4.37 14.68 18.82
C ALA A 221 4.96 14.83 17.41
N ALA A 222 4.14 14.65 16.37
CA ALA A 222 4.54 14.91 14.99
C ALA A 222 4.92 16.37 14.75
N GLU A 223 4.16 17.33 15.30
CA GLU A 223 4.48 18.76 15.20
C GLU A 223 5.77 19.11 15.93
N ILE A 224 5.99 18.54 17.13
CA ILE A 224 7.24 18.69 17.88
C ILE A 224 8.41 18.18 17.04
N ALA A 225 8.35 16.93 16.57
CA ALA A 225 9.42 16.29 15.81
C ALA A 225 9.75 17.00 14.48
N ASN A 226 8.75 17.57 13.80
CA ASN A 226 8.97 18.34 12.56
C ASN A 226 9.51 19.75 12.82
N ASN A 227 9.58 20.20 14.08
CA ASN A 227 10.16 21.47 14.49
C ASN A 227 11.47 21.23 15.25
N LYS A 228 12.60 21.42 14.56
CA LYS A 228 13.96 21.27 15.12
C LYS A 228 14.20 22.14 16.36
N GLU A 229 13.64 23.35 16.39
CA GLU A 229 13.78 24.22 17.56
C GLU A 229 13.08 23.63 18.79
N LEU A 230 11.82 23.26 18.60
CA LEU A 230 10.97 22.75 19.66
C LEU A 230 11.48 21.39 20.17
N THR A 231 11.84 20.48 19.26
CA THR A 231 12.42 19.17 19.61
C THR A 231 13.64 19.34 20.51
N THR A 232 14.63 20.13 20.10
CA THR A 232 15.84 20.35 20.90
C THR A 232 15.56 20.96 22.26
N LYS A 233 14.63 21.93 22.35
CA LYS A 233 14.24 22.55 23.63
C LYS A 233 13.60 21.53 24.58
N VAL A 234 12.64 20.76 24.09
CA VAL A 234 11.94 19.73 24.88
C VAL A 234 12.91 18.65 25.37
N LEU A 235 13.84 18.21 24.52
CA LEU A 235 14.90 17.26 24.89
C LEU A 235 15.85 17.85 25.94
N ALA A 236 16.28 19.11 25.78
CA ALA A 236 17.17 19.80 26.73
C ALA A 236 16.51 19.99 28.10
N GLU A 237 15.24 20.39 28.14
CA GLU A 237 14.46 20.54 29.38
C GLU A 237 14.30 19.20 30.12
N ALA A 238 14.23 18.09 29.39
CA ALA A 238 14.25 16.75 29.94
C ALA A 238 15.66 16.27 30.38
N GLY A 239 16.69 17.10 30.23
CA GLY A 239 18.07 16.80 30.62
C GLY A 239 18.84 15.92 29.63
N LEU A 240 18.33 15.74 28.40
CA LEU A 240 19.01 14.96 27.38
C LEU A 240 20.11 15.77 26.67
N PRO A 241 21.27 15.17 26.34
CA PRO A 241 22.35 15.83 25.63
C PRO A 241 21.92 16.20 24.21
N VAL A 242 21.82 17.49 23.93
CA VAL A 242 21.54 18.04 22.60
C VAL A 242 22.57 19.07 22.19
N ALA A 243 22.75 19.26 20.88
CA ALA A 243 23.59 20.32 20.36
C ALA A 243 23.06 21.70 20.79
N ARG A 244 23.96 22.58 21.26
CA ARG A 244 23.57 23.97 21.56
C ARG A 244 23.28 24.67 20.24
N GLN A 245 22.11 25.30 20.15
CA GLN A 245 21.66 25.97 18.92
C GLN A 245 21.12 27.36 19.19
N ILE A 246 21.37 28.29 18.26
CA ILE A 246 20.86 29.66 18.28
C ILE A 246 20.26 29.98 16.91
N ILE A 247 19.01 30.43 16.88
CA ILE A 247 18.34 30.87 15.66
C ILE A 247 18.69 32.32 15.38
N VAL A 248 19.08 32.59 14.14
CA VAL A 248 19.50 33.90 13.67
C VAL A 248 18.75 34.25 12.39
N ARG A 249 18.55 35.55 12.18
CA ARG A 249 17.86 36.11 10.99
C ARG A 249 18.73 37.07 10.18
N SER A 250 20.00 37.16 10.54
CA SER A 250 20.98 38.03 9.89
C SER A 250 22.38 37.44 10.01
N GLU A 251 23.24 37.80 9.07
CA GLU A 251 24.65 37.43 9.05
C GLU A 251 25.37 37.88 10.34
N GLN A 252 25.15 39.12 10.79
CA GLN A 252 25.70 39.60 12.06
C GLN A 252 25.22 38.78 13.26
N GLY A 253 23.94 38.35 13.23
CA GLY A 253 23.40 37.43 14.22
C GLY A 253 24.13 36.09 14.20
N ALA A 254 24.40 35.54 13.02
CA ALA A 254 25.14 34.30 12.83
C ALA A 254 26.57 34.38 13.37
N LEU A 255 27.29 35.47 13.07
CA LEU A 255 28.63 35.73 13.61
C LEU A 255 28.63 35.77 15.15
N LYS A 256 27.68 36.51 15.74
CA LYS A 256 27.54 36.59 17.20
C LYS A 256 27.20 35.23 17.81
N ALA A 257 26.29 34.48 17.20
CA ALA A 257 25.91 33.16 17.63
C ALA A 257 27.08 32.17 17.57
N ALA A 258 27.82 32.15 16.46
CA ALA A 258 28.99 31.29 16.27
C ALA A 258 30.06 31.56 17.33
N LYS A 259 30.34 32.84 17.62
CA LYS A 259 31.25 33.25 18.69
C LYS A 259 30.76 32.83 20.08
N ASN A 260 29.45 32.94 20.34
CA ASN A 260 28.86 32.58 21.63
C ASN A 260 28.88 31.06 21.88
N ILE A 261 28.62 30.27 20.85
CA ILE A 261 28.68 28.80 20.93
C ILE A 261 30.14 28.33 21.04
N GLY A 262 31.03 28.95 20.27
CA GLY A 262 32.43 28.56 20.10
C GLY A 262 32.62 27.72 18.83
N TYR A 263 33.71 27.99 18.10
CA TYR A 263 34.04 27.25 16.88
C TYR A 263 34.63 25.86 17.21
N PRO A 264 34.44 24.85 16.34
CA PRO A 264 33.65 24.90 15.11
C PRO A 264 32.13 24.91 15.34
N VAL A 265 31.37 25.44 14.38
CA VAL A 265 29.89 25.43 14.37
C VAL A 265 29.35 24.87 13.06
N ALA A 266 28.14 24.32 13.09
CA ALA A 266 27.35 24.02 11.91
C ALA A 266 26.35 25.15 11.64
N ILE A 267 26.11 25.48 10.37
CA ILE A 267 25.14 26.50 9.96
C ILE A 267 24.17 25.84 8.98
N LYS A 268 22.86 25.85 9.30
CA LYS A 268 21.82 25.14 8.53
C LYS A 268 20.49 25.90 8.50
N PRO A 269 19.65 25.72 7.47
CA PRO A 269 18.31 26.30 7.47
C PRO A 269 17.45 25.76 8.62
N LEU A 270 16.59 26.61 9.19
CA LEU A 270 15.60 26.21 10.19
C LEU A 270 14.60 25.20 9.61
N VAL A 271 14.18 25.44 8.37
CA VAL A 271 13.25 24.59 7.61
C VAL A 271 13.95 24.10 6.37
N GLY A 272 14.13 22.79 6.25
CA GLY A 272 14.81 22.16 5.13
C GLY A 272 14.97 20.66 5.37
N MET A 273 15.01 19.90 4.27
CA MET A 273 15.17 18.46 4.27
C MET A 273 16.44 18.08 3.48
N MET A 274 16.88 16.84 3.64
CA MET A 274 17.91 16.22 2.78
C MET A 274 19.30 16.88 2.81
N GLY A 275 19.63 17.64 3.87
CA GLY A 275 20.95 18.27 4.01
C GLY A 275 21.19 19.48 3.09
N ASN A 276 20.17 19.98 2.39
CA ASN A 276 20.30 21.14 1.51
C ASN A 276 20.57 22.42 2.31
N GLY A 277 21.58 23.20 1.89
CA GLY A 277 21.97 24.45 2.56
C GLY A 277 22.69 24.24 3.90
N VAL A 278 23.17 23.03 4.19
CA VAL A 278 23.92 22.72 5.42
C VAL A 278 25.42 22.95 5.20
N SER A 279 26.01 23.79 6.03
CA SER A 279 27.46 23.93 6.19
C SER A 279 27.86 23.23 7.51
N PRO A 280 28.30 21.96 7.46
CA PRO A 280 28.40 21.11 8.65
C PRO A 280 29.55 21.48 9.60
N LYS A 281 30.58 22.17 9.10
CA LYS A 281 31.76 22.55 9.88
C LYS A 281 32.33 23.88 9.38
N VAL A 282 32.03 24.94 10.13
CA VAL A 282 32.58 26.29 9.96
C VAL A 282 33.57 26.50 11.09
N THR A 283 34.83 26.73 10.75
CA THR A 283 35.94 26.80 11.73
C THR A 283 36.38 28.23 12.04
N ALA A 284 36.04 29.19 11.18
CA ALA A 284 36.51 30.57 11.28
C ALA A 284 35.36 31.56 11.06
N ALA A 285 35.54 32.82 11.51
CA ALA A 285 34.50 33.84 11.41
C ALA A 285 34.28 34.33 9.98
N GLU A 286 35.33 34.28 9.19
CA GLU A 286 35.40 34.71 7.80
C GLU A 286 34.52 33.84 6.88
N ASP A 287 34.30 32.58 7.27
CA ASP A 287 33.50 31.60 6.52
C ASP A 287 31.99 31.67 6.86
N VAL A 288 31.62 32.37 7.95
CA VAL A 288 30.23 32.46 8.42
C VAL A 288 29.30 33.16 7.42
N PRO A 289 29.68 34.27 6.76
CA PRO A 289 28.82 34.93 5.76
C PRO A 289 28.42 34.02 4.60
N GLU A 290 29.36 33.28 4.02
CA GLU A 290 29.07 32.34 2.93
C GLU A 290 28.14 31.21 3.41
N ALA A 291 28.42 30.64 4.58
CA ALA A 291 27.61 29.59 5.16
C ALA A 291 26.18 30.06 5.52
N PHE A 292 26.03 31.29 6.02
CA PHE A 292 24.73 31.89 6.29
C PHE A 292 23.94 32.15 5.00
N ALA A 293 24.60 32.68 3.97
CA ALA A 293 23.98 32.89 2.66
C ALA A 293 23.49 31.58 2.05
N ASN A 294 24.29 30.52 2.10
CA ASN A 294 23.92 29.18 1.63
C ASN A 294 22.71 28.60 2.38
N ALA A 295 22.66 28.76 3.71
CA ALA A 295 21.53 28.30 4.52
C ALA A 295 20.26 29.14 4.32
N GLY A 296 20.40 30.45 4.05
CA GLY A 296 19.30 31.41 3.96
C GLY A 296 18.52 31.40 2.64
N ILE A 297 18.95 30.65 1.62
CA ILE A 297 18.39 30.68 0.26
C ILE A 297 16.87 30.49 0.22
N ASN A 298 16.34 29.60 1.09
CA ASN A 298 14.93 29.23 1.07
C ASN A 298 14.09 29.98 2.13
N ASN A 299 14.73 30.44 3.21
CA ASN A 299 14.09 31.13 4.33
C ASN A 299 15.17 31.86 5.14
N ASN A 300 14.96 33.12 5.48
CA ASN A 300 15.91 33.94 6.26
C ASN A 300 16.00 33.54 7.75
N GLN A 301 15.62 32.31 8.11
CA GLN A 301 15.79 31.74 9.44
C GLN A 301 16.83 30.63 9.39
N VAL A 302 17.97 30.88 10.02
CA VAL A 302 19.13 29.99 10.02
C VAL A 302 19.44 29.57 11.46
N ILE A 303 19.84 28.32 11.64
CA ILE A 303 20.34 27.77 12.89
C ILE A 303 21.87 27.81 12.85
N VAL A 304 22.49 28.40 13.86
CA VAL A 304 23.91 28.18 14.19
C VAL A 304 23.96 27.19 15.35
N GLU A 305 24.64 26.08 15.15
CA GLU A 305 24.66 24.93 16.06
C GLU A 305 26.10 24.54 16.41
N GLU A 306 26.31 24.05 17.62
CA GLU A 306 27.57 23.43 18.03
C GLU A 306 27.95 22.27 17.09
N HIS A 307 29.17 22.30 16.55
CA HIS A 307 29.67 21.16 15.78
C HIS A 307 30.07 20.03 16.73
N ILE A 308 29.35 18.91 16.65
CA ILE A 308 29.67 17.70 17.42
C ILE A 308 30.65 16.87 16.61
N ILE A 309 31.79 16.54 17.22
CA ILE A 309 32.79 15.66 16.61
C ILE A 309 32.32 14.22 16.80
N GLY A 310 32.19 13.49 15.70
CA GLY A 310 31.79 12.09 15.73
C GLY A 310 31.24 11.59 14.42
N GLU A 311 30.92 10.30 14.45
CA GLU A 311 30.19 9.62 13.40
C GLU A 311 28.68 9.80 13.60
N ASP A 312 27.95 9.59 12.50
CA ASP A 312 26.52 9.86 12.42
C ASP A 312 25.69 8.59 12.54
N TYR A 313 25.05 8.40 13.70
CA TYR A 313 24.23 7.22 13.98
C TYR A 313 22.74 7.53 13.95
N ARG A 314 21.98 6.71 13.21
CA ARG A 314 20.52 6.66 13.24
C ARG A 314 20.10 5.54 14.19
N LEU A 315 19.54 5.88 15.34
CA LEU A 315 19.03 4.92 16.34
C LEU A 315 17.51 4.82 16.21
N GLN A 316 17.01 3.64 15.85
CA GLN A 316 15.60 3.41 15.56
C GLN A 316 14.88 2.91 16.79
N VAL A 317 13.74 3.54 17.09
CA VAL A 317 12.85 3.18 18.18
C VAL A 317 11.50 2.78 17.59
N ILE A 318 10.97 1.64 18.01
CA ILE A 318 9.66 1.10 17.62
C ILE A 318 8.93 0.68 18.90
N GLY A 319 7.71 1.17 19.12
CA GLY A 319 6.96 0.87 20.34
C GLY A 319 7.68 1.36 21.60
N GLU A 320 8.34 2.52 21.51
CA GLU A 320 9.12 3.13 22.59
C GLU A 320 10.29 2.25 23.10
N LYS A 321 10.74 1.30 22.28
CA LYS A 321 11.89 0.43 22.50
C LYS A 321 12.88 0.53 21.35
N TYR A 322 14.16 0.51 21.68
CA TYR A 322 15.20 0.47 20.65
C TYR A 322 15.07 -0.81 19.82
N ALA A 323 15.04 -0.65 18.51
CA ALA A 323 14.91 -1.75 17.56
C ALA A 323 16.26 -2.09 16.93
N PHE A 324 16.91 -1.11 16.32
CA PHE A 324 18.22 -1.25 15.67
C PHE A 324 18.89 0.10 15.50
N GLY A 325 20.15 0.11 15.09
CA GLY A 325 20.91 1.33 14.87
C GLY A 325 21.84 1.17 13.69
N LEU A 326 22.11 2.29 13.03
CA LEU A 326 22.89 2.34 11.81
C LEU A 326 23.93 3.44 11.91
N LEU A 327 25.12 3.19 11.39
CA LEU A 327 26.08 4.22 11.03
C LEU A 327 25.75 4.72 9.62
N ARG A 328 25.46 6.01 9.45
CA ARG A 328 25.27 6.63 8.14
C ARG A 328 26.63 6.98 7.54
N THR A 329 26.88 6.56 6.30
CA THR A 329 28.12 6.87 5.58
C THR A 329 27.88 7.91 4.50
N ARG A 330 28.94 8.68 4.20
CA ARG A 330 28.90 9.66 3.10
C ARG A 330 28.87 8.95 1.76
N ALA A 331 28.34 9.64 0.76
CA ALA A 331 28.50 9.18 -0.62
C ALA A 331 30.00 9.15 -0.93
N GLN A 332 30.51 8.00 -1.36
CA GLN A 332 31.93 7.80 -1.60
C GLN A 332 32.17 6.77 -2.69
N VAL A 333 33.33 6.86 -3.33
CA VAL A 333 33.90 5.80 -4.19
C VAL A 333 35.22 5.34 -3.61
N ILE A 334 35.58 4.09 -3.85
CA ILE A 334 36.88 3.52 -3.48
C ILE A 334 37.62 3.23 -4.79
N GLY A 335 38.78 3.87 -4.97
CA GLY A 335 39.61 3.69 -6.15
C GLY A 335 40.04 2.25 -6.32
N ASP A 336 39.99 1.76 -7.55
CA ASP A 336 40.60 0.48 -7.96
C ASP A 336 41.95 0.68 -8.65
N GLY A 337 42.35 1.94 -8.89
CA GLY A 337 43.56 2.35 -9.60
C GLY A 337 43.44 2.35 -11.12
N VAL A 338 42.25 2.10 -11.68
CA VAL A 338 42.05 1.93 -13.13
C VAL A 338 40.84 2.71 -13.64
N SER A 339 39.71 2.68 -12.92
CA SER A 339 38.47 3.34 -13.26
C SER A 339 38.40 4.77 -12.71
N SER A 340 37.78 5.64 -13.49
CA SER A 340 37.46 7.01 -13.07
C SER A 340 36.36 7.03 -11.99
N ILE A 341 36.26 8.13 -11.25
CA ILE A 341 35.17 8.34 -10.28
C ILE A 341 33.78 8.18 -10.94
N GLY A 342 33.62 8.67 -12.17
CA GLY A 342 32.38 8.52 -12.94
C GLY A 342 32.02 7.05 -13.21
N GLU A 343 32.98 6.26 -13.69
CA GLU A 343 32.76 4.82 -13.94
C GLU A 343 32.50 4.05 -12.65
N LEU A 344 33.24 4.34 -11.57
CA LEU A 344 33.00 3.73 -10.26
C LEU A 344 31.60 4.07 -9.72
N ALA A 345 31.14 5.30 -9.94
CA ALA A 345 29.80 5.70 -9.55
C ALA A 345 28.70 5.00 -10.36
N GLU A 346 28.91 4.76 -11.65
CA GLU A 346 28.01 3.95 -12.50
C GLU A 346 27.93 2.50 -11.99
N ILE A 347 29.07 1.87 -11.69
CA ILE A 347 29.13 0.52 -11.11
C ILE A 347 28.36 0.47 -9.78
N ILE A 348 28.55 1.45 -8.90
CA ILE A 348 27.81 1.52 -7.64
C ILE A 348 26.30 1.73 -7.89
N ASN A 349 25.93 2.52 -8.89
CA ASN A 349 24.54 2.79 -9.22
C ASN A 349 23.82 1.59 -9.84
N ASP A 350 24.54 0.63 -10.42
CA ASP A 350 23.97 -0.62 -10.93
C ASP A 350 23.50 -1.57 -9.81
N GLU A 351 23.82 -1.28 -8.54
CA GLU A 351 23.33 -2.06 -7.42
C GLU A 351 21.79 -2.05 -7.35
N PRO A 352 21.12 -3.21 -7.19
CA PRO A 352 19.65 -3.32 -7.31
C PRO A 352 18.85 -2.37 -6.40
N TRP A 353 19.42 -2.00 -5.25
CA TRP A 353 18.80 -1.13 -4.23
C TRP A 353 19.10 0.37 -4.42
N ARG A 354 19.90 0.77 -5.42
CA ARG A 354 20.14 2.17 -5.79
C ARG A 354 19.33 2.52 -7.03
N ARG A 355 18.27 3.32 -6.86
CA ARG A 355 17.38 3.70 -7.99
C ARG A 355 16.87 5.12 -7.86
N ASP A 356 16.61 5.74 -8.99
CA ASP A 356 16.33 7.18 -9.12
C ASP A 356 14.87 7.62 -8.89
N HIS A 357 14.05 6.74 -8.31
CA HIS A 357 12.60 6.93 -8.17
C HIS A 357 12.23 7.19 -6.69
N ARG A 358 11.06 7.79 -6.44
CA ARG A 358 10.61 8.10 -5.07
C ARG A 358 10.24 6.80 -4.33
N GLY A 359 10.84 6.58 -3.15
CA GLY A 359 10.55 5.43 -2.28
C GLY A 359 11.68 4.42 -2.10
N ASN A 360 12.89 4.71 -2.60
CA ASN A 360 14.05 3.81 -2.56
C ASN A 360 14.94 4.00 -1.32
N LEU A 361 15.72 2.95 -0.99
CA LEU A 361 16.64 2.89 0.16
C LEU A 361 17.75 3.94 0.07
N ILE A 362 18.41 4.03 -1.10
CA ILE A 362 19.53 4.92 -1.35
C ILE A 362 19.40 5.49 -2.77
N TYR A 363 19.60 6.80 -2.92
CA TYR A 363 19.56 7.45 -4.23
C TYR A 363 20.84 7.15 -5.02
N GLY A 364 20.74 7.17 -6.36
CA GLY A 364 21.92 7.06 -7.22
C GLY A 364 22.91 8.20 -6.96
N LEU A 365 24.20 7.90 -7.09
CA LEU A 365 25.28 8.87 -7.14
C LEU A 365 25.13 9.71 -8.41
N LYS A 366 25.04 11.03 -8.26
CA LYS A 366 24.79 11.96 -9.37
C LYS A 366 25.82 13.05 -9.44
N GLN A 367 26.10 13.48 -10.67
CA GLN A 367 26.86 14.70 -10.93
C GLN A 367 26.00 15.92 -10.60
N THR A 368 26.17 16.43 -9.39
CA THR A 368 25.51 17.63 -8.87
C THR A 368 26.54 18.71 -8.54
N GLU A 369 26.10 19.95 -8.38
CA GLU A 369 26.98 21.05 -7.95
C GLU A 369 27.58 20.77 -6.56
N SER A 370 26.80 20.20 -5.63
CA SER A 370 27.30 19.84 -4.30
C SER A 370 28.39 18.77 -4.37
N SER A 371 28.22 17.75 -5.22
CA SER A 371 29.25 16.73 -5.41
C SER A 371 30.51 17.25 -6.07
N ARG A 372 30.38 18.16 -7.04
CA ARG A 372 31.55 18.82 -7.66
C ARG A 372 32.31 19.60 -6.59
N ARG A 373 31.63 20.44 -5.81
CA ARG A 373 32.25 21.24 -4.75
C ARG A 373 32.95 20.39 -3.69
N CYS A 374 32.38 19.23 -3.33
CA CYS A 374 32.99 18.30 -2.38
C CYS A 374 34.28 17.68 -2.93
N MET A 375 34.28 17.24 -4.20
CA MET A 375 35.47 16.67 -4.84
C MET A 375 36.55 17.73 -5.13
N ASP A 376 36.16 18.95 -5.51
CA ASP A 376 37.11 20.05 -5.76
C ASP A 376 37.98 20.34 -4.52
N LYS A 377 37.40 20.25 -3.30
CA LYS A 377 38.14 20.39 -2.02
C LYS A 377 39.19 19.30 -1.81
N GLN A 378 39.00 18.14 -2.44
CA GLN A 378 39.91 16.99 -2.41
C GLN A 378 40.85 16.98 -3.62
N GLY A 379 40.77 17.97 -4.51
CA GLY A 379 41.57 18.05 -5.74
C GLY A 379 41.17 17.03 -6.80
N ALA A 380 39.94 16.52 -6.77
CA ALA A 380 39.42 15.50 -7.67
C ALA A 380 38.22 16.00 -8.50
N ASP A 381 37.96 15.34 -9.62
CA ASP A 381 36.77 15.51 -10.45
C ASP A 381 36.23 14.16 -10.96
N TRP A 382 35.13 14.16 -11.70
CA TRP A 382 34.51 12.94 -12.21
C TRP A 382 35.40 12.09 -13.14
N ASN A 383 36.44 12.69 -13.75
CA ASN A 383 37.36 11.99 -14.65
C ASN A 383 38.63 11.51 -13.95
N THR A 384 38.81 11.88 -12.67
CA THR A 384 39.96 11.46 -11.87
C THR A 384 39.93 9.95 -11.66
N ILE A 385 41.08 9.29 -11.79
CA ILE A 385 41.27 7.85 -11.49
C ILE A 385 41.92 7.77 -10.10
N PRO A 386 41.17 7.44 -9.02
CA PRO A 386 41.74 7.37 -7.69
C PRO A 386 42.66 6.16 -7.55
N ALA A 387 43.70 6.28 -6.73
CA ALA A 387 44.60 5.17 -6.47
C ALA A 387 43.87 4.00 -5.80
N LYS A 388 44.40 2.78 -5.95
CA LYS A 388 43.77 1.59 -5.37
C LYS A 388 43.65 1.73 -3.84
N GLY A 389 42.42 1.68 -3.34
CA GLY A 389 42.08 1.83 -1.91
C GLY A 389 41.90 3.29 -1.45
N GLU A 390 42.11 4.28 -2.32
CA GLU A 390 41.84 5.68 -2.03
C GLU A 390 40.32 5.92 -1.95
N VAL A 391 39.86 6.58 -0.88
CA VAL A 391 38.44 6.91 -0.70
C VAL A 391 38.22 8.36 -1.11
N ILE A 392 37.37 8.59 -2.11
CA ILE A 392 36.96 9.93 -2.52
C ILE A 392 35.52 10.16 -2.10
N PHE A 393 35.28 11.21 -1.31
CA PHE A 393 33.95 11.59 -0.89
C PHE A 393 33.27 12.44 -1.96
N LEU A 394 32.01 12.10 -2.26
CA LEU A 394 31.17 12.81 -3.21
C LEU A 394 30.20 13.78 -2.53
N GLN A 395 30.06 13.74 -1.20
CA GLN A 395 29.20 14.64 -0.44
C GLN A 395 29.80 14.95 0.93
N ASP A 396 29.58 16.17 1.42
CA ASP A 396 30.07 16.63 2.73
C ASP A 396 29.29 16.01 3.92
N VAL A 397 28.08 15.51 3.69
CA VAL A 397 27.14 15.02 4.72
C VAL A 397 26.77 13.56 4.46
N ALA A 398 26.65 12.78 5.54
CA ALA A 398 26.18 11.39 5.48
C ALA A 398 24.65 11.35 5.31
N ASN A 399 24.19 11.23 4.06
CA ASN A 399 22.76 11.23 3.76
C ASN A 399 22.42 10.31 2.57
N THR A 400 21.47 9.40 2.76
CA THR A 400 21.01 8.44 1.75
C THR A 400 20.35 9.11 0.55
N SER A 401 19.71 10.28 0.73
CA SER A 401 19.12 11.04 -0.38
C SER A 401 20.17 11.67 -1.29
N GLN A 402 21.42 11.77 -0.84
CA GLN A 402 22.56 12.24 -1.62
C GLN A 402 23.48 11.07 -2.04
N GLY A 403 23.00 9.83 -1.87
CA GLY A 403 23.68 8.61 -2.27
C GLY A 403 24.64 8.02 -1.24
N GLY A 404 24.65 8.54 0.00
CA GLY A 404 25.33 7.94 1.14
C GLY A 404 24.77 6.57 1.52
N GLY A 405 25.62 5.70 2.07
CA GLY A 405 25.23 4.37 2.52
C GLY A 405 24.87 4.31 4.01
N PHE A 406 24.70 3.10 4.51
CA PHE A 406 24.60 2.82 5.93
C PHE A 406 25.26 1.49 6.28
N GLN A 407 25.72 1.36 7.52
CA GLN A 407 26.26 0.13 8.08
C GLN A 407 25.48 -0.23 9.34
N ASP A 408 25.04 -1.48 9.44
CA ASP A 408 24.42 -2.01 10.66
C ASP A 408 25.37 -1.99 11.84
N LEU A 409 24.89 -1.56 13.00
CA LEU A 409 25.61 -1.73 14.24
C LEU A 409 25.58 -3.18 14.74
N LYS A 410 24.60 -4.01 14.33
CA LYS A 410 24.45 -5.41 14.78
C LYS A 410 24.48 -5.56 16.31
N GLY A 411 23.87 -4.60 17.01
CA GLY A 411 23.87 -4.54 18.47
C GLY A 411 25.17 -4.02 19.11
N ASN A 412 26.16 -3.61 18.32
CA ASN A 412 27.39 -2.98 18.81
C ASN A 412 27.14 -1.52 19.24
N ILE A 413 26.42 -1.34 20.34
CA ILE A 413 26.05 -0.05 20.93
C ILE A 413 26.03 -0.17 22.46
N HIS A 414 26.50 0.86 23.15
CA HIS A 414 26.44 0.88 24.60
C HIS A 414 24.98 0.98 25.11
N PRO A 415 24.58 0.22 26.17
CA PRO A 415 23.23 0.28 26.72
C PRO A 415 22.78 1.68 27.19
N ALA A 416 23.72 2.57 27.53
CA ALA A 416 23.38 3.95 27.87
C ALA A 416 22.85 4.75 26.66
N ASN A 417 23.39 4.50 25.46
CA ASN A 417 22.97 5.19 24.23
C ASN A 417 21.64 4.60 23.72
N VAL A 418 21.41 3.30 23.94
CA VAL A 418 20.11 2.65 23.74
C VAL A 418 19.03 3.35 24.60
N ARG A 419 19.27 3.45 25.92
CA ARG A 419 18.33 4.13 26.83
C ARG A 419 18.12 5.60 26.46
N LEU A 420 19.17 6.29 26.02
CA LEU A 420 19.09 7.67 25.55
C LEU A 420 18.11 7.81 24.38
N ALA A 421 18.19 6.93 23.37
CA ALA A 421 17.28 6.94 22.23
C ALA A 421 15.82 6.66 22.64
N GLU A 422 15.59 5.67 23.51
CA GLU A 422 14.27 5.36 24.05
C GLU A 422 13.68 6.54 24.83
N MET A 423 14.49 7.21 25.67
CA MET A 423 14.08 8.40 26.40
C MET A 423 13.74 9.56 25.46
N ALA A 424 14.56 9.79 24.43
CA ALA A 424 14.33 10.85 23.45
C ALA A 424 12.98 10.68 22.73
N ALA A 425 12.66 9.47 22.28
CA ALA A 425 11.38 9.16 21.66
C ALA A 425 10.20 9.42 22.60
N ARG A 426 10.29 8.97 23.86
CA ARG A 426 9.24 9.18 24.89
C ARG A 426 9.06 10.66 25.25
N VAL A 427 10.15 11.41 25.35
CA VAL A 427 10.13 12.86 25.66
C VAL A 427 9.43 13.65 24.55
N VAL A 428 9.67 13.29 23.28
CA VAL A 428 8.96 13.89 22.14
C VAL A 428 7.52 13.36 22.04
N GLY A 429 7.25 12.15 22.54
CA GLY A 429 5.94 11.51 22.53
C GLY A 429 5.67 10.67 21.29
N LEU A 430 6.72 10.14 20.64
CA LEU A 430 6.62 9.27 19.46
C LEU A 430 6.76 7.81 19.86
N GLN A 431 5.90 6.94 19.32
CA GLN A 431 6.07 5.48 19.46
C GLN A 431 7.11 4.95 18.49
N ILE A 432 7.20 5.58 17.31
CA ILE A 432 8.18 5.29 16.27
C ILE A 432 9.04 6.53 16.03
N ALA A 433 10.35 6.40 16.21
CA ALA A 433 11.27 7.52 16.04
C ALA A 433 12.61 7.07 15.47
N GLY A 434 13.17 7.91 14.60
CA GLY A 434 14.58 7.84 14.21
C GLY A 434 15.37 8.93 14.92
N VAL A 435 16.21 8.54 15.89
CA VAL A 435 17.03 9.45 16.68
C VAL A 435 18.41 9.56 16.03
N ASP A 436 18.74 10.74 15.51
CA ASP A 436 20.08 11.01 14.98
C ASP A 436 21.01 11.45 16.10
N PHE A 437 22.07 10.69 16.29
CA PHE A 437 22.97 10.77 17.43
C PHE A 437 24.42 10.81 16.94
N LEU A 438 25.16 11.84 17.34
CA LEU A 438 26.57 12.02 16.99
C LEU A 438 27.48 11.62 18.15
N THR A 439 28.46 10.75 17.90
CA THR A 439 29.48 10.35 18.88
C THR A 439 30.74 9.82 18.18
N ASN A 440 31.90 9.98 18.79
CA ASN A 440 33.15 9.39 18.28
C ASN A 440 33.24 7.87 18.51
N ASP A 441 32.46 7.35 19.47
CA ASP A 441 32.46 5.93 19.82
C ASP A 441 31.07 5.55 20.36
N ILE A 442 30.30 4.77 19.60
CA ILE A 442 28.94 4.36 19.98
C ILE A 442 28.93 3.26 21.06
N THR A 443 30.08 2.63 21.31
CA THR A 443 30.26 1.52 22.27
C THR A 443 30.53 2.00 23.69
N LYS A 444 30.71 3.31 23.87
CA LYS A 444 30.85 3.99 25.18
C LYS A 444 29.63 4.84 25.51
N PRO A 445 29.35 5.11 26.79
CA PRO A 445 28.23 5.96 27.16
C PRO A 445 28.44 7.42 26.71
N TYR A 446 27.36 8.07 26.30
CA TYR A 446 27.39 9.43 25.74
C TYR A 446 28.07 10.50 26.60
N TRP A 447 28.08 10.37 27.93
CA TRP A 447 28.76 11.31 28.81
C TRP A 447 30.28 11.20 28.78
N GLU A 448 30.84 10.05 28.40
CA GLU A 448 32.30 9.87 28.23
C GLU A 448 32.78 10.37 26.86
N THR A 449 31.95 10.21 25.83
CA THR A 449 32.31 10.59 24.46
C THR A 449 31.90 12.03 24.10
N GLY A 450 31.07 12.65 24.93
CA GLY A 450 30.43 13.94 24.63
C GLY A 450 29.35 13.82 23.56
N GLY A 451 28.80 12.62 23.33
CA GLY A 451 27.80 12.36 22.29
C GLY A 451 26.48 13.08 22.55
N LYS A 452 25.82 13.53 21.48
CA LYS A 452 24.60 14.36 21.56
C LYS A 452 23.59 13.99 20.48
N ILE A 453 22.31 14.23 20.80
CA ILE A 453 21.19 14.10 19.87
C ILE A 453 21.15 15.35 18.99
N CYS A 454 21.05 15.13 17.67
CA CYS A 454 20.91 16.18 16.68
C CYS A 454 19.46 16.38 16.22
N GLU A 455 18.74 15.30 15.98
CA GLU A 455 17.33 15.34 15.58
C GLU A 455 16.57 14.08 15.99
N VAL A 456 15.26 14.20 16.13
CA VAL A 456 14.34 13.08 16.35
C VAL A 456 13.27 13.14 15.26
N ASN A 457 13.21 12.11 14.43
CA ASN A 457 12.40 12.10 13.21
C ASN A 457 11.17 11.19 13.35
N ILE A 458 9.99 11.71 13.02
CA ILE A 458 8.75 10.91 12.92
C ILE A 458 8.77 9.95 11.72
N GLN A 459 9.41 10.33 10.61
CA GLN A 459 9.75 9.39 9.55
C GLN A 459 11.08 8.74 9.92
N ALA A 460 10.99 7.69 10.72
CA ALA A 460 12.16 7.00 11.27
C ALA A 460 13.11 6.46 10.18
N GLY A 461 12.66 6.27 8.94
CA GLY A 461 13.50 5.67 7.89
C GLY A 461 13.60 4.14 8.04
N ILE A 462 12.67 3.51 8.75
CA ILE A 462 12.61 2.04 8.86
C ILE A 462 12.40 1.42 7.47
N ASP A 463 11.71 2.16 6.61
CA ASP A 463 11.58 1.95 5.18
C ASP A 463 12.95 2.02 4.50
N GLY A 464 13.51 0.85 4.24
CA GLY A 464 14.71 0.77 3.42
C GLY A 464 16.03 1.05 4.14
N MET A 465 16.06 0.94 5.46
CA MET A 465 17.31 0.97 6.21
C MET A 465 17.50 -0.28 7.08
N SER A 466 16.70 -1.34 6.88
CA SER A 466 17.02 -2.64 7.46
C SER A 466 18.27 -3.19 6.76
N PRO A 467 19.39 -3.34 7.46
CA PRO A 467 20.64 -3.83 6.89
C PRO A 467 20.62 -5.34 6.61
N ASP A 468 19.55 -5.99 7.02
CA ASP A 468 19.20 -7.35 6.68
C ASP A 468 17.91 -7.31 5.84
N PRO A 469 18.00 -7.43 4.50
CA PRO A 469 16.84 -7.52 3.63
C PRO A 469 15.94 -8.71 3.99
N GLU A 470 16.51 -9.82 4.47
CA GLU A 470 15.78 -11.03 4.85
C GLU A 470 14.96 -10.83 6.13
N ASN A 471 15.45 -10.00 7.06
CA ASN A 471 14.77 -9.67 8.32
C ASN A 471 14.03 -8.32 8.32
N SER A 472 14.04 -7.56 7.23
CA SER A 472 13.33 -6.28 7.12
C SER A 472 11.83 -6.40 7.43
N GLY A 473 11.22 -7.54 7.08
CA GLY A 473 9.84 -7.88 7.41
C GLY A 473 9.53 -7.90 8.90
N PHE A 474 10.51 -8.23 9.76
CA PHE A 474 10.32 -8.28 11.22
C PHE A 474 10.02 -6.88 11.80
N HIS A 475 10.77 -5.86 11.41
CA HIS A 475 10.52 -4.49 11.90
C HIS A 475 9.20 -3.92 11.38
N PHE A 476 8.82 -4.25 10.14
CA PHE A 476 7.51 -3.88 9.62
C PHE A 476 6.37 -4.58 10.36
N GLU A 477 6.54 -5.86 10.74
CA GLU A 477 5.59 -6.58 11.58
C GLU A 477 5.46 -5.94 12.98
N GLN A 478 6.58 -5.51 13.59
CA GLN A 478 6.57 -4.78 14.86
C GLN A 478 5.79 -3.46 14.75
N VAL A 479 6.08 -2.64 13.73
CA VAL A 479 5.36 -1.38 13.49
C VAL A 479 3.88 -1.63 13.24
N PHE A 480 3.54 -2.59 12.38
CA PHE A 480 2.16 -2.93 12.08
C PHE A 480 1.41 -3.41 13.34
N SER A 481 2.10 -4.12 14.23
CA SER A 481 1.55 -4.58 15.51
C SER A 481 1.28 -3.46 16.51
N LEU A 482 1.83 -2.25 16.33
CA LEU A 482 1.43 -1.07 17.12
C LEU A 482 0.01 -0.61 16.76
N MET A 483 -0.42 -0.78 15.50
CA MET A 483 -1.82 -0.54 15.12
C MET A 483 -2.73 -1.71 15.51
N PHE A 484 -2.23 -2.94 15.36
CA PHE A 484 -2.97 -4.18 15.58
C PHE A 484 -2.13 -5.21 16.34
N PRO A 485 -2.07 -5.12 17.69
CA PRO A 485 -1.40 -6.14 18.50
C PRO A 485 -1.96 -7.54 18.23
N GLU A 486 -1.16 -8.58 18.37
CA GLU A 486 -1.64 -9.95 18.18
C GLU A 486 -2.83 -10.26 19.09
N GLY A 487 -3.81 -11.01 18.56
CA GLY A 487 -5.05 -11.32 19.25
C GLY A 487 -6.07 -10.18 19.31
N THR A 488 -5.73 -8.97 18.85
CA THR A 488 -6.70 -7.87 18.79
C THR A 488 -7.64 -8.01 17.58
N ARG A 489 -8.85 -7.49 17.75
CA ARG A 489 -9.84 -7.43 16.69
C ARG A 489 -9.46 -6.36 15.68
N THR A 490 -9.30 -6.79 14.44
CA THR A 490 -8.91 -5.93 13.32
C THR A 490 -10.13 -5.49 12.52
N ALA A 491 -11.14 -6.35 12.41
CA ALA A 491 -12.44 -6.05 11.83
C ALA A 491 -13.55 -6.07 12.89
N ILE A 492 -14.66 -5.41 12.59
CA ILE A 492 -15.91 -5.59 13.29
C ILE A 492 -16.58 -6.90 12.84
N PRO A 493 -17.47 -7.50 13.65
CA PRO A 493 -18.30 -8.61 13.21
C PRO A 493 -19.10 -8.19 11.97
N MET A 494 -18.96 -8.98 10.90
CA MET A 494 -19.61 -8.73 9.62
C MET A 494 -20.35 -9.99 9.20
N VAL A 495 -21.67 -9.88 9.10
CA VAL A 495 -22.54 -10.93 8.59
C VAL A 495 -23.01 -10.57 7.19
N VAL A 496 -22.80 -11.46 6.25
CA VAL A 496 -23.24 -11.31 4.87
C VAL A 496 -24.39 -12.27 4.60
N ILE A 497 -25.47 -11.77 4.00
CA ILE A 497 -26.63 -12.59 3.62
C ILE A 497 -26.79 -12.52 2.10
N LEU A 498 -26.82 -13.67 1.42
CA LEU A 498 -27.10 -13.74 -0.02
C LEU A 498 -28.59 -13.96 -0.24
N GLU A 499 -29.34 -12.88 -0.48
CA GLU A 499 -30.78 -12.98 -0.61
C GLU A 499 -31.36 -11.87 -1.49
N ASP A 500 -32.24 -12.25 -2.41
CA ASP A 500 -32.99 -11.31 -3.24
C ASP A 500 -34.24 -10.78 -2.53
N GLY A 501 -34.48 -9.47 -2.64
CA GLY A 501 -35.65 -8.78 -2.07
C GLY A 501 -35.50 -8.40 -0.59
N PRO A 502 -36.61 -8.12 0.12
CA PRO A 502 -36.57 -7.87 1.57
C PRO A 502 -36.18 -9.12 2.36
N SER A 503 -35.23 -9.00 3.29
CA SER A 503 -34.75 -10.12 4.09
C SER A 503 -35.23 -10.04 5.54
N LYS A 504 -36.00 -11.04 5.98
CA LYS A 504 -36.40 -11.20 7.39
C LYS A 504 -35.19 -11.50 8.29
N THR A 505 -34.20 -12.20 7.74
CA THR A 505 -32.94 -12.52 8.43
C THR A 505 -32.16 -11.25 8.78
N VAL A 506 -32.06 -10.31 7.83
CA VAL A 506 -31.44 -9.00 8.08
C VAL A 506 -32.15 -8.23 9.19
N ALA A 507 -33.50 -8.25 9.21
CA ALA A 507 -34.29 -7.58 10.25
C ALA A 507 -34.06 -8.21 11.64
N ALA A 508 -34.16 -9.54 11.74
CA ALA A 508 -33.94 -10.27 12.99
C ALA A 508 -32.52 -10.04 13.55
N LEU A 509 -31.48 -10.16 12.72
CA LEU A 509 -30.09 -9.90 13.14
C LEU A 509 -29.89 -8.46 13.61
N ASN A 510 -30.52 -7.50 12.93
CA ASN A 510 -30.46 -6.10 13.34
C ASN A 510 -31.10 -5.88 14.71
N ASP A 511 -32.24 -6.52 15.00
CA ASP A 511 -32.92 -6.40 16.29
C ASP A 511 -32.09 -7.04 17.41
N VAL A 512 -31.46 -8.19 17.15
CA VAL A 512 -30.50 -8.81 18.07
C VAL A 512 -29.34 -7.88 18.36
N PHE A 513 -28.67 -7.34 17.34
CA PHE A 513 -27.52 -6.45 17.55
C PHE A 513 -27.93 -5.14 18.26
N LYS A 514 -29.11 -4.59 17.96
CA LYS A 514 -29.66 -3.41 18.65
C LYS A 514 -29.99 -3.70 20.12
N SER A 515 -30.52 -4.88 20.44
CA SER A 515 -30.80 -5.29 21.83
C SER A 515 -29.54 -5.30 22.70
N GLN A 516 -28.37 -5.46 22.08
CA GLN A 516 -27.05 -5.45 22.72
C GLN A 516 -26.39 -4.05 22.69
N ASN A 517 -27.15 -2.99 22.36
CA ASN A 517 -26.66 -1.62 22.24
C ASN A 517 -25.52 -1.41 21.22
N LEU A 518 -25.44 -2.25 20.18
CA LEU A 518 -24.46 -2.09 19.12
C LEU A 518 -24.89 -1.03 18.10
N MET A 519 -23.95 -0.22 17.65
CA MET A 519 -24.10 0.61 16.46
C MET A 519 -23.97 -0.27 15.21
N VAL A 520 -25.10 -0.61 14.60
CA VAL A 520 -25.13 -1.51 13.43
C VAL A 520 -25.04 -0.72 12.14
N GLY A 521 -24.07 -1.05 11.30
CA GLY A 521 -24.06 -0.65 9.91
C GLY A 521 -24.81 -1.67 9.05
N ARG A 522 -25.80 -1.24 8.28
CA ARG A 522 -26.66 -2.14 7.51
C ARG A 522 -26.77 -1.71 6.07
N LYS A 523 -26.61 -2.67 5.16
CA LYS A 523 -26.88 -2.51 3.73
C LYS A 523 -27.89 -3.58 3.29
N THR A 524 -29.02 -3.14 2.78
CA THR A 524 -30.07 -4.00 2.21
C THR A 524 -30.19 -3.76 0.70
N THR A 525 -31.17 -4.39 0.06
CA THR A 525 -31.51 -4.10 -1.34
C THR A 525 -32.13 -2.72 -1.57
N THR A 526 -32.68 -2.08 -0.52
CA THR A 526 -33.42 -0.81 -0.62
C THR A 526 -32.83 0.33 0.20
N GLU A 527 -32.04 0.03 1.22
CA GLU A 527 -31.52 1.04 2.15
C GLU A 527 -30.11 0.74 2.63
N VAL A 528 -29.40 1.80 2.98
CA VAL A 528 -28.09 1.74 3.63
C VAL A 528 -28.17 2.63 4.87
N SER A 529 -27.72 2.14 6.02
CA SER A 529 -27.90 2.85 7.29
C SER A 529 -26.78 2.60 8.28
N ILE A 530 -26.59 3.55 9.20
CA ILE A 530 -25.69 3.46 10.35
C ILE A 530 -26.53 3.76 11.60
N GLY A 531 -26.80 2.74 12.39
CA GLY A 531 -27.78 2.79 13.47
C GLY A 531 -29.17 3.13 12.93
N ASN A 532 -29.70 4.29 13.31
CA ASN A 532 -30.97 4.80 12.81
C ASN A 532 -30.82 5.85 11.70
N ASN A 533 -29.58 6.16 11.29
CA ASN A 533 -29.33 7.17 10.26
C ASN A 533 -29.27 6.53 8.88
N LEU A 534 -30.15 6.96 7.97
CA LEU A 534 -30.12 6.54 6.57
C LEU A 534 -28.98 7.25 5.84
N LEU A 535 -28.22 6.48 5.05
CA LEU A 535 -27.25 7.01 4.09
C LEU A 535 -27.93 7.08 2.72
N VAL A 536 -28.07 8.30 2.21
CA VAL A 536 -28.65 8.59 0.89
C VAL A 536 -27.58 8.58 -0.21
N ASP A 537 -27.99 8.29 -1.44
CA ASP A 537 -27.16 8.32 -2.65
C ASP A 537 -25.95 7.36 -2.67
N VAL A 538 -26.02 6.27 -1.91
CA VAL A 538 -25.02 5.19 -1.93
C VAL A 538 -25.60 3.93 -2.58
N MET A 539 -24.93 3.42 -3.62
CA MET A 539 -25.39 2.26 -4.38
C MET A 539 -24.24 1.29 -4.71
N GLY A 540 -24.59 0.05 -5.06
CA GLY A 540 -23.62 -0.98 -5.44
C GLY A 540 -22.54 -1.20 -4.36
N ASN A 541 -21.28 -1.35 -4.76
CA ASN A 541 -20.17 -1.53 -3.83
C ASN A 541 -19.95 -0.33 -2.91
N ALA A 542 -20.26 0.89 -3.36
CA ALA A 542 -20.12 2.09 -2.53
C ALA A 542 -21.03 2.05 -1.29
N ALA A 543 -22.17 1.35 -1.36
CA ALA A 543 -23.05 1.11 -0.21
C ALA A 543 -22.38 0.23 0.85
N SER A 544 -21.79 -0.90 0.43
CA SER A 544 -21.04 -1.78 1.33
C SER A 544 -19.82 -1.06 1.91
N GLU A 545 -19.09 -0.28 1.09
CA GLU A 545 -17.96 0.52 1.58
C GLU A 545 -18.37 1.59 2.59
N ALA A 546 -19.48 2.30 2.34
CA ALA A 546 -19.98 3.34 3.24
C ALA A 546 -20.31 2.79 4.63
N VAL A 547 -20.78 1.53 4.69
CA VAL A 547 -20.97 0.80 5.95
C VAL A 547 -19.63 0.39 6.55
N LEU A 548 -18.86 -0.45 5.87
CA LEU A 548 -17.69 -1.13 6.45
C LEU A 548 -16.58 -0.16 6.86
N TRP A 549 -16.42 0.93 6.12
CA TRP A 549 -15.45 1.97 6.42
C TRP A 549 -16.00 3.05 7.34
N ASN A 550 -17.17 2.90 7.97
CA ASN A 550 -17.67 3.89 8.93
C ASN A 550 -17.03 3.66 10.32
N PRO A 551 -16.37 4.65 10.96
CA PRO A 551 -15.75 4.43 12.27
C PRO A 551 -16.75 4.22 13.41
N MET A 552 -18.02 4.54 13.22
CA MET A 552 -19.01 4.51 14.30
C MET A 552 -19.57 3.12 14.57
N ILE A 553 -19.44 2.18 13.62
CA ILE A 553 -20.13 0.89 13.73
C ILE A 553 -19.35 -0.12 14.57
N ASP A 554 -20.11 -0.89 15.34
CA ASP A 554 -19.65 -2.03 16.13
C ASP A 554 -19.80 -3.35 15.37
N ALA A 555 -20.78 -3.44 14.47
CA ALA A 555 -21.10 -4.61 13.67
C ALA A 555 -21.70 -4.22 12.31
N ALA A 556 -21.61 -5.10 11.32
CA ALA A 556 -22.13 -4.90 9.97
C ALA A 556 -23.03 -6.05 9.52
N ILE A 557 -24.16 -5.70 8.91
CA ILE A 557 -25.07 -6.64 8.23
C ILE A 557 -25.17 -6.22 6.76
N ILE A 558 -24.63 -7.05 5.88
CA ILE A 558 -24.55 -6.76 4.45
C ILE A 558 -25.41 -7.77 3.69
N GLN A 559 -26.48 -7.30 3.07
CA GLN A 559 -27.27 -8.09 2.14
C GLN A 559 -26.68 -7.96 0.74
N GLU A 560 -26.28 -9.07 0.15
CA GLU A 560 -25.93 -9.17 -1.26
C GLU A 560 -27.00 -9.91 -2.06
N THR A 561 -27.00 -9.64 -3.37
CA THR A 561 -27.84 -10.32 -4.35
C THR A 561 -26.94 -10.98 -5.38
N ALA A 562 -27.40 -12.04 -6.04
CA ALA A 562 -26.64 -12.64 -7.14
C ALA A 562 -26.30 -11.59 -8.21
N LYS A 563 -27.30 -10.74 -8.53
CA LYS A 563 -27.17 -9.66 -9.50
C LYS A 563 -26.13 -8.61 -9.10
N SER A 564 -26.02 -8.24 -7.81
CA SER A 564 -25.02 -7.28 -7.35
C SER A 564 -23.61 -7.86 -7.44
N ILE A 565 -23.42 -9.11 -7.02
CA ILE A 565 -22.12 -9.79 -7.08
C ILE A 565 -21.67 -9.99 -8.53
N GLU A 566 -22.58 -10.37 -9.42
CA GLU A 566 -22.30 -10.51 -10.85
C GLU A 566 -21.95 -9.16 -11.51
N ALA A 567 -22.67 -8.09 -11.16
CA ALA A 567 -22.50 -6.78 -11.78
C ALA A 567 -21.28 -6.00 -11.27
N TYR A 568 -20.94 -6.15 -9.98
CA TYR A 568 -19.96 -5.29 -9.30
C TYR A 568 -18.90 -6.05 -8.50
N GLY A 569 -19.03 -7.36 -8.31
CA GLY A 569 -18.18 -8.13 -7.39
C GLY A 569 -18.47 -7.77 -5.93
N LEU A 570 -17.49 -8.02 -5.07
CA LEU A 570 -17.55 -7.72 -3.65
C LEU A 570 -16.69 -6.50 -3.31
N ALA A 571 -17.21 -5.64 -2.43
CA ALA A 571 -16.49 -4.48 -1.90
C ALA A 571 -15.55 -4.80 -0.73
N TYR A 572 -15.45 -6.08 -0.38
CA TYR A 572 -14.76 -6.59 0.79
C TYR A 572 -14.13 -7.94 0.47
N SER A 573 -13.05 -8.27 1.18
CA SER A 573 -12.33 -9.53 1.04
C SER A 573 -12.55 -10.49 2.20
N VAL A 574 -13.12 -9.99 3.31
CA VAL A 574 -13.28 -10.73 4.56
C VAL A 574 -14.66 -10.45 5.13
N SER A 575 -15.36 -11.52 5.53
CA SER A 575 -16.58 -11.50 6.34
C SER A 575 -16.45 -12.53 7.47
N GLU A 576 -17.10 -12.28 8.61
CA GLU A 576 -17.07 -13.24 9.72
C GLU A 576 -17.89 -14.48 9.35
N CYS A 577 -19.09 -14.22 8.83
CA CYS A 577 -20.08 -15.24 8.52
C CYS A 577 -20.82 -14.89 7.22
N VAL A 578 -21.09 -15.91 6.41
CA VAL A 578 -21.99 -15.85 5.25
C VAL A 578 -23.22 -16.69 5.55
N ILE A 579 -24.42 -16.16 5.26
CA ILE A 579 -25.70 -16.86 5.40
C ILE A 579 -26.32 -17.04 4.00
N LEU A 580 -26.61 -18.29 3.67
CA LEU A 580 -27.20 -18.73 2.41
C LEU A 580 -28.61 -19.29 2.68
N PRO A 581 -29.66 -18.45 2.65
CA PRO A 581 -31.03 -18.91 2.91
C PRO A 581 -31.58 -19.80 1.78
N ARG A 582 -31.15 -19.58 0.54
CA ARG A 582 -31.64 -20.29 -0.64
C ARG A 582 -30.61 -20.26 -1.75
N MET A 583 -30.78 -21.17 -2.71
CA MET A 583 -30.02 -21.14 -3.94
C MET A 583 -30.31 -19.84 -4.71
N PRO A 584 -29.30 -19.10 -5.18
CA PRO A 584 -29.53 -17.84 -5.86
C PRO A 584 -30.25 -18.05 -7.19
N SER A 585 -31.20 -17.15 -7.51
CA SER A 585 -31.93 -17.21 -8.77
C SER A 585 -31.10 -16.61 -9.91
N ASN A 586 -30.54 -17.44 -10.79
CA ASN A 586 -29.87 -17.01 -12.02
C ASN A 586 -30.13 -18.02 -13.15
N ASN A 587 -30.17 -17.54 -14.39
CA ASN A 587 -30.40 -18.36 -15.58
C ASN A 587 -29.20 -19.24 -15.94
N ASP A 588 -28.00 -18.90 -15.47
CA ASP A 588 -26.76 -19.63 -15.73
C ASP A 588 -26.24 -20.35 -14.46
N PRO A 589 -26.36 -21.69 -14.37
CA PRO A 589 -25.88 -22.47 -13.23
C PRO A 589 -24.38 -22.32 -12.94
N GLU A 590 -23.54 -22.11 -13.94
CA GLU A 590 -22.10 -21.93 -13.74
C GLU A 590 -21.80 -20.56 -13.10
N THR A 591 -22.51 -19.53 -13.52
CA THR A 591 -22.45 -18.22 -12.86
C THR A 591 -22.92 -18.29 -11.41
N VAL A 592 -23.96 -19.08 -11.09
CA VAL A 592 -24.38 -19.29 -9.69
C VAL A 592 -23.26 -19.91 -8.86
N LYS A 593 -22.59 -20.96 -9.37
CA LYS A 593 -21.46 -21.58 -8.68
C LYS A 593 -20.35 -20.56 -8.41
N LYS A 594 -19.99 -19.74 -9.40
CA LYS A 594 -18.97 -18.70 -9.24
C LYS A 594 -19.35 -17.65 -8.21
N ILE A 595 -20.62 -17.22 -8.18
CA ILE A 595 -21.13 -16.28 -7.18
C ILE A 595 -21.00 -16.87 -5.77
N LEU A 596 -21.46 -18.11 -5.57
CA LEU A 596 -21.39 -18.78 -4.27
C LEU A 596 -19.94 -18.98 -3.83
N SER A 597 -19.06 -19.43 -4.73
CA SER A 597 -17.62 -19.58 -4.43
C SER A 597 -16.97 -18.25 -4.08
N THR A 598 -17.25 -17.19 -4.84
CA THR A 598 -16.71 -15.83 -4.57
C THR A 598 -17.12 -15.34 -3.19
N LEU A 599 -18.39 -15.52 -2.81
CA LEU A 599 -18.92 -15.06 -1.53
C LEU A 599 -18.38 -15.87 -0.36
N THR A 600 -18.46 -17.20 -0.44
CA THR A 600 -18.09 -18.10 0.65
C THR A 600 -16.59 -18.11 0.96
N GLN A 601 -15.75 -17.81 -0.03
CA GLN A 601 -14.31 -17.61 0.18
C GLN A 601 -14.00 -16.43 1.10
N THR A 602 -14.88 -15.42 1.19
CA THR A 602 -14.69 -14.30 2.13
C THR A 602 -14.92 -14.68 3.59
N ALA A 603 -15.64 -15.78 3.85
CA ALA A 603 -16.04 -16.16 5.20
C ALA A 603 -14.85 -16.74 5.97
N VAL A 604 -14.42 -16.06 7.05
CA VAL A 604 -13.29 -16.52 7.86
C VAL A 604 -13.70 -17.55 8.90
N GLN A 605 -14.91 -17.49 9.46
CA GLN A 605 -15.38 -18.45 10.45
C GLN A 605 -16.40 -19.45 9.90
N ALA A 606 -17.47 -18.97 9.26
CA ALA A 606 -18.63 -19.82 8.99
C ALA A 606 -19.38 -19.46 7.71
N VAL A 607 -19.90 -20.49 7.05
CA VAL A 607 -20.93 -20.40 6.02
C VAL A 607 -22.15 -21.17 6.52
N VAL A 608 -23.22 -20.46 6.87
CA VAL A 608 -24.49 -21.05 7.31
C VAL A 608 -25.39 -21.22 6.09
N TYR A 609 -25.97 -22.39 5.90
CA TYR A 609 -26.81 -22.67 4.75
C TYR A 609 -28.09 -23.41 5.11
N ASN A 610 -29.16 -23.12 4.35
CA ASN A 610 -30.46 -23.76 4.53
C ASN A 610 -30.49 -25.20 4.02
N THR A 611 -30.74 -26.17 4.90
CA THR A 611 -30.91 -27.58 4.51
C THR A 611 -32.21 -27.88 3.81
N ASP A 612 -33.23 -27.03 3.97
CA ASP A 612 -34.53 -27.22 3.32
C ASP A 612 -34.45 -26.92 1.82
N ASP A 613 -33.40 -26.20 1.38
CA ASP A 613 -33.06 -26.04 -0.03
C ASP A 613 -32.14 -27.18 -0.49
N LYS A 614 -32.72 -28.10 -1.26
CA LYS A 614 -32.03 -29.28 -1.77
C LYS A 614 -30.89 -28.91 -2.74
N GLN A 615 -31.08 -27.89 -3.59
CA GLN A 615 -30.05 -27.49 -4.56
C GLN A 615 -28.83 -26.90 -3.85
N LEU A 616 -29.08 -26.07 -2.85
CA LEU A 616 -28.03 -25.51 -2.01
C LEU A 616 -27.29 -26.61 -1.24
N SER A 617 -28.02 -27.55 -0.66
CA SER A 617 -27.45 -28.71 0.06
C SER A 617 -26.57 -29.58 -0.85
N ASP A 618 -27.01 -29.84 -2.08
CA ASP A 618 -26.24 -30.61 -3.06
C ASP A 618 -24.98 -29.85 -3.51
N TRP A 619 -25.07 -28.52 -3.68
CA TRP A 619 -23.90 -27.69 -3.97
C TRP A 619 -22.89 -27.73 -2.81
N VAL A 620 -23.31 -27.52 -1.56
CA VAL A 620 -22.41 -27.58 -0.38
C VAL A 620 -21.72 -28.94 -0.26
N ARG A 621 -22.44 -30.05 -0.54
CA ARG A 621 -21.84 -31.39 -0.50
C ARG A 621 -20.65 -31.57 -1.45
N SER A 622 -20.61 -30.80 -2.53
CA SER A 622 -19.55 -30.84 -3.53
C SER A 622 -18.36 -29.90 -3.23
N ASN A 623 -18.38 -29.17 -2.11
CA ASN A 623 -17.37 -28.19 -1.70
C ASN A 623 -16.74 -28.53 -0.33
N ASP A 624 -15.68 -27.79 0.04
CA ASP A 624 -15.00 -27.89 1.35
C ASP A 624 -16.00 -27.72 2.50
N GLN A 625 -16.18 -28.77 3.34
CA GLN A 625 -17.23 -28.79 4.36
C GLN A 625 -16.80 -28.28 5.73
N GLU A 626 -15.51 -28.01 5.97
CA GLU A 626 -15.04 -27.72 7.34
C GLU A 626 -15.64 -26.45 7.94
N ARG A 627 -16.06 -25.51 7.09
CA ARG A 627 -16.66 -24.22 7.50
C ARG A 627 -18.15 -24.10 7.19
N TYR A 628 -18.80 -25.15 6.68
CA TYR A 628 -20.20 -25.10 6.26
C TYR A 628 -21.12 -25.72 7.31
N TYR A 629 -22.11 -24.96 7.74
CA TYR A 629 -23.00 -25.32 8.83
C TYR A 629 -24.46 -25.43 8.36
N PRO A 630 -25.06 -26.63 8.41
CA PRO A 630 -26.44 -26.85 8.01
C PRO A 630 -27.43 -26.31 9.06
N VAL A 631 -28.45 -25.59 8.63
CA VAL A 631 -29.56 -25.12 9.49
C VAL A 631 -30.89 -25.19 8.71
N SER A 632 -32.01 -25.51 9.36
CA SER A 632 -33.34 -25.35 8.73
C SER A 632 -33.80 -23.90 8.83
N LEU A 633 -34.33 -23.32 7.74
CA LEU A 633 -34.76 -21.92 7.72
C LEU A 633 -36.01 -21.64 8.56
N THR A 634 -36.80 -22.66 8.89
CA THR A 634 -37.86 -22.51 9.90
C THR A 634 -37.30 -22.03 11.23
N THR A 635 -36.05 -22.41 11.53
CA THR A 635 -35.40 -22.16 12.81
C THR A 635 -34.53 -20.90 12.80
N ILE A 636 -33.99 -20.40 11.68
CA ILE A 636 -33.07 -19.24 11.73
C ILE A 636 -33.71 -18.00 12.35
N SER A 637 -34.95 -17.66 11.99
CA SER A 637 -35.66 -16.55 12.63
C SER A 637 -36.06 -16.84 14.08
N GLU A 638 -36.17 -18.12 14.48
CA GLU A 638 -36.55 -18.53 15.85
C GLU A 638 -35.32 -18.64 16.76
N VAL A 639 -34.19 -19.13 16.25
CA VAL A 639 -32.88 -19.29 16.92
C VAL A 639 -32.29 -17.94 17.31
N PHE A 640 -32.48 -16.90 16.49
CA PHE A 640 -32.04 -15.55 16.82
C PHE A 640 -33.06 -14.76 17.68
N CYS A 641 -34.32 -15.21 17.75
CA CYS A 641 -35.39 -14.48 18.47
C CYS A 641 -35.82 -15.11 19.81
N ASP A 642 -35.44 -16.35 20.13
CA ASP A 642 -35.84 -17.05 21.36
C ASP A 642 -34.65 -17.42 22.27
N PRO A 643 -34.40 -16.66 23.36
CA PRO A 643 -33.38 -16.94 24.36
C PRO A 643 -33.55 -18.29 25.09
N GLN A 644 -34.78 -18.79 25.25
CA GLN A 644 -35.04 -20.08 25.93
C GLN A 644 -34.69 -21.27 25.02
N TYR A 645 -34.71 -21.06 23.70
CA TYR A 645 -34.27 -22.04 22.71
C TYR A 645 -32.75 -22.23 22.72
N ILE A 646 -32.00 -21.16 23.02
CA ILE A 646 -30.53 -21.19 23.22
C ILE A 646 -30.17 -22.10 24.41
N GLU A 647 -30.86 -21.98 25.56
CA GLU A 647 -30.63 -22.82 26.75
C GLU A 647 -31.01 -24.30 26.54
N LYS A 648 -32.11 -24.58 25.83
CA LYS A 648 -32.59 -25.95 25.55
C LYS A 648 -31.61 -26.77 24.70
N ILE A 649 -30.88 -26.10 23.82
CA ILE A 649 -29.92 -26.74 22.91
C ILE A 649 -28.53 -26.88 23.55
N ILE A 650 -28.11 -25.97 24.45
CA ILE A 650 -26.85 -26.11 25.24
C ILE A 650 -26.81 -27.44 26.03
N GLY A 651 -27.97 -27.96 26.42
CA GLY A 651 -28.09 -29.25 27.13
C GLY A 651 -27.94 -30.52 26.26
N ARG A 652 -27.87 -30.43 24.93
CA ARG A 652 -27.83 -31.60 24.03
C ARG A 652 -26.45 -31.76 23.35
N LYS A 653 -25.85 -32.93 23.53
CA LYS A 653 -24.44 -33.27 23.23
C LYS A 653 -24.15 -33.64 21.76
N GLU A 654 -24.86 -33.09 20.77
CA GLU A 654 -24.63 -33.43 19.36
C GLU A 654 -24.20 -32.22 18.51
N LYS A 655 -23.15 -32.44 17.72
CA LYS A 655 -22.26 -31.44 17.08
C LYS A 655 -22.88 -30.52 16.01
N THR A 656 -24.19 -30.60 15.77
CA THR A 656 -24.82 -29.94 14.61
C THR A 656 -25.66 -28.71 14.97
N GLU A 657 -26.21 -28.64 16.19
CA GLU A 657 -26.94 -27.46 16.71
C GLU A 657 -26.07 -26.55 17.58
N GLN A 658 -24.91 -27.04 18.02
CA GLN A 658 -23.97 -26.32 18.88
C GLN A 658 -23.34 -25.10 18.21
N MET A 659 -23.34 -24.99 16.87
CA MET A 659 -22.63 -23.93 16.16
C MET A 659 -23.42 -22.64 15.97
N ALA A 660 -24.76 -22.69 15.89
CA ALA A 660 -25.58 -21.48 15.93
C ALA A 660 -25.49 -20.81 17.32
N ILE A 661 -25.39 -21.63 18.35
CA ILE A 661 -25.10 -21.23 19.73
C ILE A 661 -23.66 -20.80 19.88
N LEU A 662 -22.69 -21.45 19.21
CA LEU A 662 -21.32 -20.98 19.16
C LEU A 662 -21.22 -19.65 18.42
N LEU A 663 -22.08 -19.34 17.43
CA LEU A 663 -22.13 -18.07 16.72
C LEU A 663 -22.78 -16.95 17.55
N ALA A 664 -23.79 -17.27 18.36
CA ALA A 664 -24.41 -16.33 19.31
C ALA A 664 -23.55 -16.12 20.58
N LEU A 665 -22.97 -17.19 21.14
CA LEU A 665 -22.03 -17.16 22.27
C LEU A 665 -20.66 -16.63 21.84
N ARG A 666 -20.19 -16.93 20.63
CA ARG A 666 -19.07 -16.20 20.04
C ARG A 666 -19.48 -14.77 19.84
N ALA A 667 -20.61 -14.41 19.22
CA ALA A 667 -21.01 -13.00 19.13
C ALA A 667 -20.96 -12.27 20.50
N ALA A 668 -21.34 -12.94 21.59
CA ALA A 668 -21.17 -12.45 22.97
C ALA A 668 -19.70 -12.37 23.46
N GLU A 669 -18.87 -13.41 23.30
CA GLU A 669 -17.41 -13.38 23.55
C GLU A 669 -16.65 -12.40 22.64
N ILE A 670 -17.15 -12.22 21.41
CA ILE A 670 -16.68 -11.34 20.34
C ILE A 670 -16.88 -9.87 20.75
N MET A 671 -17.74 -9.59 21.74
CA MET A 671 -18.02 -8.24 22.22
C MET A 671 -17.37 -7.91 23.57
N ASP A 672 -16.57 -8.81 24.16
CA ASP A 672 -15.92 -8.64 25.49
C ASP A 672 -16.95 -8.32 26.61
N ILE A 673 -18.16 -8.86 26.48
CA ILE A 673 -19.26 -8.66 27.43
C ILE A 673 -19.18 -9.76 28.50
N PRO A 674 -19.10 -9.43 29.80
CA PRO A 674 -19.20 -10.43 30.84
C PRO A 674 -20.63 -10.97 30.85
N LEU A 675 -20.79 -12.23 30.46
CA LEU A 675 -22.02 -12.98 30.68
C LEU A 675 -22.17 -13.26 32.18
N SER A 676 -22.56 -12.25 32.97
CA SER A 676 -22.91 -12.45 34.37
C SER A 676 -24.29 -13.10 34.45
N ALA A 677 -24.39 -14.22 35.16
CA ALA A 677 -25.63 -14.93 35.45
C ALA A 677 -26.72 -14.08 36.15
N SER A 678 -26.40 -12.85 36.55
CA SER A 678 -27.27 -11.95 37.33
C SER A 678 -28.14 -10.99 36.50
N SER A 679 -28.15 -11.08 35.18
CA SER A 679 -28.96 -10.21 34.30
C SER A 679 -30.34 -10.80 33.94
N PHE A 680 -30.77 -11.86 34.63
CA PHE A 680 -31.93 -12.70 34.28
C PHE A 680 -32.96 -12.84 35.43
N ASP A 681 -33.20 -11.77 36.20
CA ASP A 681 -34.39 -11.67 37.06
C ASP A 681 -35.44 -10.71 36.45
#